data_AF-A0A7W0IQJ2-F1
#
_entry.id   AF-A0A7W0IQJ2-F1
#
_cell.length_a   1.000
_cell.length_b   1.000
_cell.length_c   1.000
_cell.angle_alpha   90.00
_cell.angle_beta   90.00
_cell.angle_gamma   90.00
#
_symmetry.space_group_name_H-M   'P 1'
#
loop_
_entity.id
_entity.type
_entity.pdbx_description
1 polymer ?
#
loop_
_entity_poly.entity_id
_entity_poly.type
_entity_poly.pdbx_seq_one_letter_code
_entity_poly.pdbx_strand_id
1 'polypeptide(L)'
;MIKRIVGTVFAVGIFVLGYSTLSQASSAKVTEGRSALFNNGSPTVPGILTANTAFASAVQSDATDREARFFTAVTRVLASALTMSPTDSGLTTIRDLLESFGITHNNNDYLDIDSPYDAPLEVDGKYYPPTTIPSASKVTDYLAGPLVTMLTASITDLDVIIKSTNSFTLTLTATETGNLPVEIDLGDVLTLKALLCTIKAQALIFHAWDMDNADLRQIFILGNAGVFQLQRDLLDKYTKLMKLKTTSSTTMTAAKTALLLAIDTSQLAYNSISNEVDAQTDDLFTFADQQEMDAAKDALITLNEVKNSIVGNRPALVGNGAIDDVDAKFDFSVLFGKSGQAPIDIRSHLPKFTADGEFATAPIDPTIGGLWPNMTQDEWPSLTTEIPVKTITIDGSASDWNGIPNLGEGWPWSYNNSTPPATIDIQTLSIARDAKYLYWMIKTASPPPGKDINVGIGFYNEDSSGNSNVYAEIELDESGNMSYLLYTYDLNWNMDELPTSNSDIRIGNVIEGRILLSQLPGFTKLILGAEIWQSLGMDADSWNSDTFLLLPTTTVSGTIQYNPKVTGINVGKTFVTAYSGPIPQISTLLGSAVISDVGAYSIPGLPIGSTIYLFAYGDTDNNGIMNSGDYSGTATVKPLTSTAIKNLGITRISPSETELSATIHPGWNLLSSPIGFNVPATLMPAKASITSAWKWHGSKWEVYITTDGDGGKTYAASKGFGFLEEITPGEGFWLNSPSKVPFNMPLLGVPDIGPLALANGWNLVGLKGEYPTYVSTISAENSGIVSIWKWDNGKWSVALPGEETPGGYAASKGFSHLSTINPGEGIWINK
;
A
#
# COMPACT_ATOMS: atom_id res chain seq x y z
N MET A 1 10.39 -21.65 0.67
CA MET A 1 10.93 -21.74 2.05
C MET A 1 9.99 -22.46 3.00
N ILE A 2 8.73 -22.01 3.20
CA ILE A 2 7.76 -22.72 4.09
C ILE A 2 7.37 -24.13 3.55
N LYS A 3 7.30 -24.33 2.23
CA LYS A 3 7.05 -25.66 1.61
C LYS A 3 8.19 -26.69 1.78
N ARG A 4 9.41 -26.27 2.17
CA ARG A 4 10.55 -27.20 2.37
C ARG A 4 10.71 -27.66 3.83
N ILE A 5 10.07 -26.98 4.79
CA ILE A 5 10.04 -27.42 6.20
C ILE A 5 9.23 -28.73 6.35
N VAL A 6 8.47 -29.14 5.33
CA VAL A 6 7.53 -30.27 5.39
C VAL A 6 7.90 -31.44 4.43
N GLY A 7 9.01 -31.43 3.70
CA GLY A 7 9.25 -32.56 2.78
C GLY A 7 10.65 -32.79 2.23
N THR A 8 11.18 -33.98 2.55
CA THR A 8 12.06 -34.85 1.75
C THR A 8 13.53 -34.84 2.11
N VAL A 9 14.11 -36.04 2.06
CA VAL A 9 15.21 -36.53 2.89
C VAL A 9 15.91 -37.73 2.14
N PHE A 10 17.02 -38.37 2.58
CA PHE A 10 17.45 -39.79 2.32
C PHE A 10 18.76 -40.21 3.06
N ALA A 11 18.62 -41.03 4.11
CA ALA A 11 19.42 -42.15 4.66
C ALA A 11 20.98 -42.16 4.92
N VAL A 12 21.32 -42.14 6.25
CA VAL A 12 22.07 -43.11 7.12
C VAL A 12 23.62 -43.21 7.11
N GLY A 13 24.25 -43.00 8.30
CA GLY A 13 25.44 -43.80 8.74
C GLY A 13 26.30 -43.42 9.99
N ILE A 14 25.88 -43.81 11.22
CA ILE A 14 26.64 -44.43 12.37
C ILE A 14 27.79 -43.70 13.16
N PHE A 15 27.47 -43.34 14.43
CA PHE A 15 28.13 -43.43 15.78
C PHE A 15 29.60 -42.99 16.10
N VAL A 16 29.82 -42.31 17.26
CA VAL A 16 30.33 -42.87 18.56
C VAL A 16 30.62 -41.78 19.66
N LEU A 17 29.95 -41.97 20.81
CA LEU A 17 30.29 -41.78 22.25
C LEU A 17 30.58 -40.41 22.94
N GLY A 18 29.67 -40.13 23.91
CA GLY A 18 29.90 -39.36 25.14
C GLY A 18 28.65 -39.37 26.04
N TYR A 19 28.16 -40.54 26.47
CA TYR A 19 26.92 -40.63 27.26
C TYR A 19 27.13 -40.19 28.71
N SER A 20 26.64 -39.01 29.08
CA SER A 20 25.91 -38.90 30.33
C SER A 20 24.70 -39.82 30.23
N THR A 21 24.48 -40.69 31.23
CA THR A 21 23.26 -41.50 31.26
C THR A 21 22.09 -40.54 31.49
N LEU A 22 21.36 -40.21 30.42
CA LEU A 22 20.12 -39.45 30.50
C LEU A 22 19.21 -40.08 31.56
N SER A 23 18.51 -39.24 32.33
CA SER A 23 17.55 -39.81 33.28
C SER A 23 16.45 -40.58 32.53
N GLN A 24 16.10 -41.77 33.03
CA GLN A 24 15.04 -42.60 32.43
C GLN A 24 13.70 -41.84 32.32
N ALA A 25 13.44 -40.93 33.27
CA ALA A 25 12.26 -40.06 33.27
C ALA A 25 12.29 -39.05 32.12
N SER A 26 13.45 -38.44 31.84
CA SER A 26 13.61 -37.51 30.72
C SER A 26 13.43 -38.22 29.38
N SER A 27 14.11 -39.35 29.17
CA SER A 27 14.02 -40.12 27.91
C SER A 27 12.60 -40.59 27.60
N ALA A 28 11.83 -40.99 28.62
CA ALA A 28 10.42 -41.36 28.44
C ALA A 28 9.58 -40.16 27.96
N LYS A 29 9.81 -38.97 28.52
CA LYS A 29 9.11 -37.74 28.14
C LYS A 29 9.54 -37.20 26.78
N VAL A 30 10.80 -37.35 26.39
CA VAL A 30 11.27 -37.06 25.03
C VAL A 30 10.56 -37.97 24.02
N THR A 31 10.45 -39.26 24.31
CA THR A 31 9.75 -40.22 23.43
C THR A 31 8.28 -39.85 23.26
N GLU A 32 7.58 -39.51 24.35
CA GLU A 32 6.21 -39.02 24.33
C GLU A 32 6.08 -37.75 23.49
N GLY A 33 6.98 -36.77 23.68
CA GLY A 33 6.98 -35.52 22.95
C GLY A 33 7.20 -35.69 21.46
N ARG A 34 8.16 -36.52 21.05
CA ARG A 34 8.43 -36.82 19.63
C ARG A 34 7.26 -37.49 18.96
N SER A 35 6.66 -38.50 19.61
CA SER A 35 5.47 -39.18 19.08
C SER A 35 4.31 -38.21 18.84
N ALA A 36 4.10 -37.26 19.76
CA ALA A 36 3.04 -36.26 19.64
C ALA A 36 3.35 -35.17 18.59
N LEU A 37 4.60 -34.68 18.54
CA LEU A 37 5.03 -33.63 17.63
C LEU A 37 4.92 -34.06 16.17
N PHE A 38 5.49 -35.23 15.87
CA PHE A 38 5.68 -35.69 14.51
C PHE A 38 4.48 -36.49 13.97
N ASN A 39 3.78 -37.21 14.84
CA ASN A 39 2.56 -37.95 14.51
C ASN A 39 2.66 -38.73 13.18
N ASN A 40 3.75 -39.47 13.01
CA ASN A 40 4.09 -40.25 11.81
C ASN A 40 4.14 -39.44 10.50
N GLY A 41 4.69 -38.22 10.55
CA GLY A 41 4.82 -37.33 9.40
C GLY A 41 3.66 -36.38 9.16
N SER A 42 2.62 -36.43 10.01
CA SER A 42 1.45 -35.57 9.91
C SER A 42 1.30 -34.75 11.20
N PRO A 43 2.17 -33.75 11.43
CA PRO A 43 2.15 -32.94 12.64
C PRO A 43 0.80 -32.23 12.79
N THR A 44 0.29 -32.21 14.03
CA THR A 44 -1.00 -31.58 14.34
C THR A 44 -0.89 -30.50 15.41
N VAL A 45 -1.83 -29.56 15.41
CA VAL A 45 -1.93 -28.51 16.43
C VAL A 45 -1.99 -29.09 17.86
N PRO A 46 -2.91 -30.03 18.19
CA PRO A 46 -2.91 -30.67 19.52
C PRO A 46 -1.62 -31.46 19.82
N GLY A 47 -1.01 -32.06 18.80
CA GLY A 47 0.26 -32.78 18.90
C GLY A 47 1.40 -31.89 19.36
N ILE A 48 1.53 -30.70 18.79
CA ILE A 48 2.55 -29.70 19.16
C ILE A 48 2.38 -29.21 20.60
N LEU A 49 1.15 -28.92 21.02
CA LEU A 49 0.87 -28.47 22.39
C LEU A 49 1.21 -29.55 23.44
N THR A 50 0.88 -30.81 23.11
CA THR A 50 1.22 -31.98 23.93
C THR A 50 2.74 -32.16 23.99
N ALA A 51 3.41 -32.07 22.84
CA ALA A 51 4.85 -32.21 22.73
C ALA A 51 5.60 -31.15 23.55
N ASN A 52 5.17 -29.89 23.47
CA ASN A 52 5.75 -28.80 24.25
C ASN A 52 5.72 -29.08 25.76
N THR A 53 4.59 -29.59 26.26
CA THR A 53 4.45 -29.97 27.67
C THR A 53 5.35 -31.16 28.05
N ALA A 54 5.44 -32.16 27.17
CA ALA A 54 6.28 -33.33 27.38
C ALA A 54 7.77 -32.97 27.42
N PHE A 55 8.27 -32.19 26.45
CA PHE A 55 9.67 -31.75 26.42
C PHE A 55 10.03 -30.84 27.60
N ALA A 56 9.15 -29.91 27.99
CA ALA A 56 9.36 -29.11 29.19
C ALA A 56 9.47 -29.98 30.47
N SER A 57 8.67 -31.05 30.57
CA SER A 57 8.73 -32.02 31.66
C SER A 57 10.01 -32.87 31.63
N ALA A 58 10.51 -33.19 30.43
CA ALA A 58 11.78 -33.86 30.23
C ALA A 58 12.94 -33.00 30.77
N VAL A 59 12.98 -31.71 30.38
CA VAL A 59 13.97 -30.74 30.89
C VAL A 59 13.91 -30.56 32.41
N GLN A 60 12.72 -30.60 33.01
CA GLN A 60 12.58 -30.59 34.49
C GLN A 60 13.15 -31.86 35.15
N SER A 61 13.00 -33.00 34.47
CA SER A 61 13.51 -34.29 34.94
C SER A 61 15.03 -34.41 34.80
N ASP A 62 15.58 -33.82 33.74
CA ASP A 62 17.01 -33.74 33.48
C ASP A 62 17.36 -32.43 32.75
N ALA A 63 17.88 -31.47 33.52
CA ALA A 63 18.26 -30.17 33.00
C ALA A 63 19.42 -30.23 31.98
N THR A 64 20.14 -31.35 31.88
CA THR A 64 21.27 -31.55 30.97
C THR A 64 20.89 -32.30 29.70
N ASP A 65 19.64 -32.77 29.58
CA ASP A 65 19.15 -33.46 28.39
C ASP A 65 19.06 -32.49 27.20
N ARG A 66 20.04 -32.58 26.30
CA ARG A 66 20.21 -31.67 25.17
C ARG A 66 19.11 -31.84 24.11
N GLU A 67 18.62 -33.05 23.91
CA GLU A 67 17.54 -33.33 22.96
C GLU A 67 16.23 -32.71 23.49
N ALA A 68 15.92 -32.93 24.76
CA ALA A 68 14.77 -32.30 25.42
C ALA A 68 14.84 -30.76 25.35
N ARG A 69 16.03 -30.18 25.56
CA ARG A 69 16.27 -28.73 25.48
C ARG A 69 16.05 -28.20 24.07
N PHE A 70 16.57 -28.87 23.05
CA PHE A 70 16.38 -28.49 21.64
C PHE A 70 14.88 -28.43 21.30
N PHE A 71 14.16 -29.54 21.54
CA PHE A 71 12.75 -29.58 21.21
C PHE A 71 11.93 -28.59 22.05
N THR A 72 12.23 -28.43 23.35
CA THR A 72 11.56 -27.42 24.18
C THR A 72 11.73 -26.01 23.60
N ALA A 73 12.94 -25.67 23.11
CA ALA A 73 13.19 -24.36 22.53
C ALA A 73 12.32 -24.09 21.30
N VAL A 74 12.19 -25.08 20.41
CA VAL A 74 11.38 -25.03 19.18
C VAL A 74 9.88 -25.02 19.49
N THR A 75 9.40 -26.02 20.24
CA THR A 75 7.97 -26.20 20.49
C THR A 75 7.39 -25.09 21.36
N ARG A 76 8.20 -24.40 22.17
CA ARG A 76 7.74 -23.24 22.95
C ARG A 76 7.27 -22.10 22.03
N VAL A 77 8.00 -21.84 20.95
CA VAL A 77 7.65 -20.79 19.98
C VAL A 77 6.40 -21.20 19.21
N LEU A 78 6.35 -22.44 18.72
CA LEU A 78 5.18 -22.98 18.01
C LEU A 78 3.92 -23.00 18.89
N ALA A 79 4.04 -23.44 20.15
CA ALA A 79 2.92 -23.46 21.08
C ALA A 79 2.38 -22.05 21.38
N SER A 80 3.26 -21.03 21.43
CA SER A 80 2.83 -19.63 21.57
C SER A 80 2.08 -19.12 20.33
N ALA A 81 2.43 -19.59 19.13
CA ALA A 81 1.62 -19.29 17.95
C ALA A 81 0.24 -19.94 18.06
N LEU A 82 0.14 -21.19 18.54
CA LEU A 82 -1.10 -21.96 18.48
C LEU A 82 -2.04 -21.80 19.69
N THR A 83 -1.55 -21.32 20.83
CA THR A 83 -2.33 -21.22 22.08
C THR A 83 -2.92 -19.84 22.24
N MET A 84 -4.25 -19.75 22.42
CA MET A 84 -4.91 -18.52 22.84
C MET A 84 -4.91 -18.46 24.36
N SER A 85 -4.62 -17.30 24.93
CA SER A 85 -4.70 -17.16 26.37
C SER A 85 -6.14 -17.08 26.88
N PRO A 86 -6.37 -17.30 28.18
CA PRO A 86 -7.69 -17.16 28.77
C PRO A 86 -8.28 -15.79 28.43
N THR A 87 -9.57 -15.76 28.09
CA THR A 87 -10.30 -14.51 27.82
C THR A 87 -10.02 -13.49 28.92
N ASP A 88 -9.64 -12.26 28.52
CA ASP A 88 -9.26 -11.11 29.36
C ASP A 88 -7.80 -10.99 29.84
N SER A 89 -6.88 -11.89 29.46
CA SER A 89 -5.46 -11.79 29.86
C SER A 89 -4.64 -10.72 29.11
N GLY A 90 -5.19 -10.12 28.05
CA GLY A 90 -4.45 -9.27 27.12
C GLY A 90 -3.51 -10.09 26.22
N LEU A 91 -2.59 -9.41 25.53
CA LEU A 91 -1.65 -10.02 24.60
C LEU A 91 -0.53 -10.75 25.35
N THR A 92 -0.50 -12.07 25.26
CA THR A 92 0.47 -12.90 25.98
C THR A 92 1.10 -14.00 25.12
N THR A 93 0.42 -14.42 24.06
CA THR A 93 0.93 -15.38 23.07
C THR A 93 1.02 -14.75 21.68
N ILE A 94 1.72 -15.41 20.75
CA ILE A 94 1.75 -14.98 19.34
C ILE A 94 0.33 -15.07 18.74
N ARG A 95 -0.46 -16.08 19.15
CA ARG A 95 -1.87 -16.19 18.73
C ARG A 95 -2.69 -14.97 19.10
N ASP A 96 -2.58 -14.51 20.35
CA ASP A 96 -3.33 -13.36 20.83
C ASP A 96 -3.05 -12.13 19.95
N LEU A 97 -1.78 -11.95 19.55
CA LEU A 97 -1.38 -10.88 18.65
C LEU A 97 -1.99 -11.08 17.26
N LEU A 98 -1.84 -12.24 16.62
CA LEU A 98 -2.36 -12.51 15.27
C LEU A 98 -3.89 -12.32 15.19
N GLU A 99 -4.64 -12.91 16.12
CA GLU A 99 -6.10 -12.80 16.13
C GLU A 99 -6.57 -11.37 16.42
N SER A 100 -5.80 -10.57 17.16
CA SER A 100 -6.09 -9.14 17.36
C SER A 100 -5.98 -8.32 16.06
N PHE A 101 -5.23 -8.80 15.06
CA PHE A 101 -5.16 -8.27 13.70
C PHE A 101 -6.06 -9.04 12.72
N GLY A 102 -6.99 -9.85 13.20
CA GLY A 102 -7.97 -10.55 12.37
C GLY A 102 -7.43 -11.79 11.65
N ILE A 103 -6.18 -12.20 11.91
CA ILE A 103 -5.62 -13.47 11.44
C ILE A 103 -6.14 -14.57 12.37
N THR A 104 -7.28 -15.16 12.03
CA THR A 104 -7.99 -16.09 12.90
C THR A 104 -7.48 -17.51 12.74
N HIS A 105 -7.25 -18.22 13.85
CA HIS A 105 -6.98 -19.64 13.81
C HIS A 105 -8.23 -20.39 13.32
N ASN A 106 -8.07 -21.23 12.31
CA ASN A 106 -9.17 -21.99 11.71
C ASN A 106 -9.27 -23.39 12.34
N ASN A 107 -10.11 -24.25 11.76
CA ASN A 107 -10.29 -25.63 12.24
C ASN A 107 -9.31 -26.63 11.60
N ASN A 108 -8.29 -26.15 10.87
CA ASN A 108 -7.28 -27.02 10.29
C ASN A 108 -6.25 -27.40 11.36
N ASP A 109 -6.38 -28.63 11.85
CA ASP A 109 -5.46 -29.19 12.84
C ASP A 109 -4.14 -29.69 12.22
N TYR A 110 -4.03 -29.80 10.88
CA TYR A 110 -2.89 -30.40 10.18
C TYR A 110 -2.01 -29.32 9.54
N LEU A 111 -0.71 -29.31 9.88
CA LEU A 111 0.22 -28.29 9.38
C LEU A 111 0.85 -28.62 8.01
N ASP A 112 0.68 -29.85 7.53
CA ASP A 112 1.25 -30.35 6.28
C ASP A 112 0.37 -30.08 5.05
N ILE A 113 -0.91 -29.78 5.26
CA ILE A 113 -1.89 -29.56 4.19
C ILE A 113 -2.06 -28.07 3.90
N ASP A 114 -2.45 -27.31 4.92
CA ASP A 114 -2.79 -25.88 4.81
C ASP A 114 -2.36 -25.11 6.07
N SER A 115 -2.41 -23.77 5.99
CA SER A 115 -2.18 -22.91 7.15
C SER A 115 -3.24 -23.15 8.24
N PRO A 116 -2.86 -23.20 9.53
CA PRO A 116 -3.83 -23.22 10.64
C PRO A 116 -4.48 -21.84 10.90
N TYR A 117 -4.17 -20.85 10.08
CA TYR A 117 -4.78 -19.51 10.12
C TYR A 117 -5.42 -19.16 8.79
N ASP A 118 -6.57 -18.50 8.89
CA ASP A 118 -7.17 -17.78 7.79
C ASP A 118 -6.46 -16.43 7.60
N ALA A 119 -6.40 -16.00 6.34
CA ALA A 119 -5.98 -14.63 6.02
C ALA A 119 -6.93 -13.62 6.70
N PRO A 120 -6.45 -12.41 7.03
CA PRO A 120 -7.33 -11.41 7.59
C PRO A 120 -8.46 -11.06 6.60
N LEU A 121 -9.62 -10.65 7.11
CA LEU A 121 -10.74 -10.24 6.28
C LEU A 121 -10.34 -9.07 5.38
N GLU A 122 -10.65 -9.18 4.09
CA GLU A 122 -10.51 -8.11 3.11
C GLU A 122 -11.86 -7.77 2.50
N VAL A 123 -12.11 -6.49 2.26
CA VAL A 123 -13.27 -5.96 1.53
C VAL A 123 -12.71 -5.10 0.41
N ASP A 124 -13.10 -5.39 -0.84
CA ASP A 124 -12.62 -4.72 -2.04
C ASP A 124 -11.08 -4.70 -2.18
N GLY A 125 -10.44 -5.81 -1.82
CA GLY A 125 -8.98 -5.97 -1.86
C GLY A 125 -8.22 -5.12 -0.82
N LYS A 126 -8.94 -4.58 0.17
CA LYS A 126 -8.35 -3.84 1.29
C LYS A 126 -8.59 -4.57 2.59
N TYR A 127 -7.58 -4.60 3.45
CA TYR A 127 -7.66 -5.15 4.80
C TYR A 127 -8.80 -4.47 5.59
N TYR A 128 -9.71 -5.26 6.15
CA TYR A 128 -10.81 -4.82 7.01
C TYR A 128 -10.35 -4.87 8.48
N PRO A 129 -9.93 -3.75 9.09
CA PRO A 129 -9.30 -3.78 10.39
C PRO A 129 -10.32 -4.07 11.51
N PRO A 130 -10.18 -5.18 12.26
CA PRO A 130 -11.13 -5.53 13.31
C PRO A 130 -11.10 -4.50 14.45
N THR A 131 -12.19 -4.42 15.21
CA THR A 131 -12.29 -3.53 16.37
C THR A 131 -11.38 -3.94 17.53
N THR A 132 -10.79 -5.13 17.47
CA THR A 132 -9.89 -5.72 18.47
C THR A 132 -8.43 -5.33 18.29
N ILE A 133 -8.08 -4.59 17.22
CA ILE A 133 -6.69 -4.16 16.98
C ILE A 133 -6.15 -3.42 18.23
N PRO A 134 -5.01 -3.87 18.78
CA PRO A 134 -4.40 -3.23 19.93
C PRO A 134 -3.79 -1.89 19.53
N SER A 135 -3.61 -1.00 20.51
CA SER A 135 -2.79 0.18 20.30
C SER A 135 -1.32 -0.19 20.09
N ALA A 136 -0.56 0.69 19.45
CA ALA A 136 0.86 0.47 19.20
C ALA A 136 1.67 0.23 20.49
N SER A 137 1.30 0.90 21.60
CA SER A 137 1.94 0.65 22.90
C SER A 137 1.72 -0.79 23.38
N LYS A 138 0.48 -1.30 23.32
CA LYS A 138 0.17 -2.68 23.71
C LYS A 138 0.96 -3.70 22.90
N VAL A 139 1.14 -3.46 21.59
CA VAL A 139 2.00 -4.30 20.74
C VAL A 139 3.44 -4.25 21.25
N THR A 140 4.02 -3.05 21.47
CA THR A 140 5.41 -2.97 21.95
C THR A 140 5.61 -3.53 23.36
N ASP A 141 4.60 -3.49 24.21
CA ASP A 141 4.63 -4.09 25.56
C ASP A 141 4.61 -5.62 25.47
N TYR A 142 3.80 -6.18 24.56
CA TYR A 142 3.84 -7.61 24.23
C TYR A 142 5.22 -8.04 23.71
N LEU A 143 5.80 -7.26 22.78
CA LEU A 143 7.10 -7.56 22.17
C LEU A 143 8.21 -7.62 23.23
N ALA A 144 8.32 -6.63 24.12
CA ALA A 144 9.38 -6.59 25.13
C ALA A 144 9.10 -7.42 26.40
N GLY A 145 7.84 -7.75 26.67
CA GLY A 145 7.46 -8.56 27.82
C GLY A 145 7.34 -10.05 27.44
N PRO A 146 6.13 -10.54 27.14
CA PRO A 146 5.88 -11.93 26.79
C PRO A 146 6.79 -12.51 25.70
N LEU A 147 6.94 -11.84 24.55
CA LEU A 147 7.74 -12.37 23.43
C LEU A 147 9.23 -12.47 23.80
N VAL A 148 9.86 -11.41 24.29
CA VAL A 148 11.27 -11.43 24.70
C VAL A 148 11.54 -12.44 25.82
N THR A 149 10.59 -12.62 26.75
CA THR A 149 10.70 -13.62 27.83
C THR A 149 10.71 -15.03 27.25
N MET A 150 9.77 -15.34 26.34
CA MET A 150 9.72 -16.62 25.65
C MET A 150 11.00 -16.89 24.84
N LEU A 151 11.43 -15.91 24.03
CA LEU A 151 12.66 -16.03 23.23
C LEU A 151 13.89 -16.25 24.10
N THR A 152 13.99 -15.54 25.24
CA THR A 152 15.09 -15.70 26.19
C THR A 152 15.13 -17.10 26.79
N ALA A 153 13.98 -17.68 27.13
CA ALA A 153 13.91 -19.05 27.61
C ALA A 153 14.40 -20.04 26.53
N SER A 154 13.99 -19.86 25.27
CA SER A 154 14.44 -20.75 24.18
C SER A 154 15.92 -20.60 23.88
N ILE A 155 16.46 -19.39 23.85
CA ILE A 155 17.91 -19.16 23.70
C ILE A 155 18.68 -19.81 24.86
N THR A 156 18.16 -19.74 26.09
CA THR A 156 18.80 -20.36 27.26
C THR A 156 18.85 -21.88 27.14
N ASP A 157 17.81 -22.50 26.58
CA ASP A 157 17.81 -23.95 26.33
C ASP A 157 18.86 -24.34 25.28
N LEU A 158 18.97 -23.58 24.19
CA LEU A 158 19.98 -23.82 23.14
C LEU A 158 21.41 -23.59 23.65
N ASP A 159 21.62 -22.62 24.56
CA ASP A 159 22.91 -22.37 25.20
C ASP A 159 23.46 -23.58 25.98
N VAL A 160 22.57 -24.41 26.56
CA VAL A 160 22.98 -25.63 27.28
C VAL A 160 23.62 -26.63 26.32
N ILE A 161 23.09 -26.73 25.10
CA ILE A 161 23.60 -27.61 24.05
C ILE A 161 25.01 -27.15 23.65
N ILE A 162 25.14 -25.87 23.29
CA ILE A 162 26.36 -25.26 22.76
C ILE A 162 27.53 -25.28 23.77
N LYS A 163 27.27 -25.11 25.07
CA LYS A 163 28.32 -25.07 26.10
C LYS A 163 28.92 -26.44 26.42
N SER A 164 28.22 -27.53 26.11
CA SER A 164 28.54 -28.86 26.62
C SER A 164 29.63 -29.59 25.82
N THR A 165 29.69 -29.39 24.49
CA THR A 165 30.64 -30.03 23.56
C THR A 165 30.71 -29.25 22.25
N ASN A 166 31.76 -29.44 21.44
CA ASN A 166 31.83 -28.91 20.06
C ASN A 166 31.02 -29.75 19.04
N SER A 167 30.11 -30.61 19.51
CA SER A 167 29.30 -31.48 18.65
C SER A 167 27.92 -31.76 19.25
N PHE A 168 26.91 -31.74 18.39
CA PHE A 168 25.53 -32.14 18.67
C PHE A 168 25.01 -32.84 17.42
N THR A 169 24.35 -33.97 17.60
CA THR A 169 23.75 -34.75 16.50
C THR A 169 22.50 -35.40 17.04
N LEU A 170 21.40 -35.29 16.30
CA LEU A 170 20.10 -35.82 16.60
C LEU A 170 19.42 -36.24 15.29
N THR A 171 19.06 -37.51 15.15
CA THR A 171 18.37 -37.99 13.95
C THR A 171 16.86 -38.08 14.18
N LEU A 172 16.08 -37.46 13.31
CA LEU A 172 14.65 -37.71 13.10
C LEU A 172 14.50 -38.85 12.09
N THR A 173 13.68 -39.84 12.40
CA THR A 173 13.48 -40.99 11.52
C THR A 173 12.56 -40.65 10.34
N ALA A 174 12.67 -41.43 9.27
CA ALA A 174 11.73 -41.41 8.13
C ALA A 174 10.26 -41.48 8.55
N THR A 175 9.97 -42.30 9.56
CA THR A 175 8.62 -42.43 10.12
C THR A 175 8.16 -41.14 10.79
N GLU A 176 9.04 -40.47 11.53
CA GLU A 176 8.70 -39.21 12.20
C GLU A 176 8.47 -38.08 11.21
N THR A 177 9.33 -37.96 10.19
CA THR A 177 9.21 -36.90 9.18
C THR A 177 8.13 -37.17 8.14
N GLY A 178 7.60 -38.40 8.07
CA GLY A 178 6.73 -38.85 6.97
C GLY A 178 7.47 -38.99 5.65
N ASN A 179 8.79 -38.87 5.67
CA ASN A 179 9.62 -38.81 4.50
C ASN A 179 10.89 -39.64 4.76
N LEU A 180 12.10 -39.18 4.46
CA LEU A 180 13.30 -39.89 4.90
C LEU A 180 13.87 -39.27 6.23
N PRO A 181 14.99 -39.76 6.80
CA PRO A 181 15.53 -39.29 8.09
C PRO A 181 16.29 -37.94 8.08
N VAL A 182 15.88 -36.97 8.90
CA VAL A 182 16.53 -35.65 9.00
C VAL A 182 17.54 -35.66 10.14
N GLU A 183 18.76 -35.23 9.89
CA GLU A 183 19.76 -34.92 10.90
C GLU A 183 19.56 -33.50 11.43
N ILE A 184 19.71 -33.36 12.75
CA ILE A 184 19.76 -32.08 13.44
C ILE A 184 21.09 -32.00 14.14
N ASP A 185 21.89 -31.03 13.75
CA ASP A 185 23.29 -30.96 14.13
C ASP A 185 23.61 -29.67 14.93
N LEU A 186 24.88 -29.36 15.15
CA LEU A 186 25.27 -28.11 15.82
C LEU A 186 25.02 -26.87 14.95
N GLY A 187 25.19 -26.96 13.63
CA GLY A 187 24.87 -25.91 12.67
C GLY A 187 23.41 -25.49 12.76
N ASP A 188 22.50 -26.45 12.90
CA ASP A 188 21.07 -26.21 13.04
C ASP A 188 20.71 -25.49 14.35
N VAL A 189 21.29 -25.94 15.46
CA VAL A 189 21.12 -25.33 16.79
C VAL A 189 21.59 -23.88 16.78
N LEU A 190 22.74 -23.61 16.14
CA LEU A 190 23.29 -22.26 16.00
C LEU A 190 22.43 -21.39 15.10
N THR A 191 21.94 -21.91 13.97
CA THR A 191 21.05 -21.20 13.05
C THR A 191 19.76 -20.77 13.75
N LEU A 192 19.11 -21.70 14.48
CA LEU A 192 17.92 -21.40 15.26
C LEU A 192 18.20 -20.34 16.34
N LYS A 193 19.30 -20.47 17.08
CA LYS A 193 19.67 -19.48 18.11
C LYS A 193 19.91 -18.10 17.50
N ALA A 194 20.60 -18.02 16.36
CA ALA A 194 20.85 -16.76 15.67
C ALA A 194 19.55 -16.07 15.24
N LEU A 195 18.58 -16.83 14.72
CA LEU A 195 17.24 -16.34 14.40
C LEU A 195 16.51 -15.80 15.64
N LEU A 196 16.48 -16.57 16.73
CA LEU A 196 15.81 -16.15 17.97
C LEU A 196 16.45 -14.89 18.58
N CYS A 197 17.79 -14.80 18.56
CA CYS A 197 18.53 -13.61 18.99
C CYS A 197 18.21 -12.39 18.11
N THR A 198 18.06 -12.59 16.79
CA THR A 198 17.69 -11.52 15.85
C THR A 198 16.30 -10.97 16.15
N ILE A 199 15.30 -11.86 16.30
CA ILE A 199 13.92 -11.47 16.65
C ILE A 199 13.90 -10.75 18.01
N LYS A 200 14.65 -11.26 19.00
CA LYS A 200 14.78 -10.63 20.32
C LYS A 200 15.38 -9.22 20.22
N ALA A 201 16.44 -9.04 19.43
CA ALA A 201 17.07 -7.75 19.22
C ALA A 201 16.09 -6.74 18.60
N GLN A 202 15.37 -7.14 17.55
CA GLN A 202 14.36 -6.30 16.89
C GLN A 202 13.22 -5.90 17.85
N ALA A 203 12.69 -6.85 18.62
CA ALA A 203 11.63 -6.57 19.61
C ALA A 203 12.07 -5.54 20.65
N LEU A 204 13.32 -5.64 21.14
CA LEU A 204 13.89 -4.69 22.09
C LEU A 204 14.15 -3.32 21.46
N ILE A 205 14.64 -3.29 20.21
CA ILE A 205 14.83 -2.07 19.41
C ILE A 205 13.50 -1.33 19.28
N PHE A 206 12.44 -2.00 18.80
CA PHE A 206 11.11 -1.38 18.66
C PHE A 206 10.55 -0.88 20.00
N HIS A 207 10.73 -1.63 21.09
CA HIS A 207 10.22 -1.21 22.39
C HIS A 207 10.94 0.00 22.99
N ALA A 208 12.18 0.26 22.61
CA ALA A 208 12.96 1.37 23.15
C ALA A 208 12.43 2.75 22.69
N TRP A 209 11.69 2.80 21.58
CA TRP A 209 10.96 4.00 21.14
C TRP A 209 9.51 3.98 21.63
N ASP A 210 9.02 5.17 21.95
CA ASP A 210 7.64 5.43 22.33
C ASP A 210 6.77 5.40 21.08
N MET A 211 5.69 4.62 21.14
CA MET A 211 4.69 4.55 20.07
C MET A 211 3.46 5.42 20.36
N ASP A 212 3.53 6.24 21.41
CA ASP A 212 2.52 7.21 21.90
C ASP A 212 1.10 6.64 21.97
N ASN A 213 0.99 5.35 22.28
CA ASN A 213 -0.27 4.62 22.26
C ASN A 213 -1.08 4.82 20.96
N ALA A 214 -0.38 4.89 19.81
CA ALA A 214 -0.98 5.15 18.52
C ALA A 214 -2.13 4.17 18.22
N ASP A 215 -3.24 4.72 17.70
CA ASP A 215 -4.42 3.95 17.32
C ASP A 215 -4.18 3.35 15.94
N LEU A 216 -3.64 2.13 15.94
CA LEU A 216 -3.31 1.40 14.71
C LEU A 216 -4.55 1.17 13.84
N ARG A 217 -5.72 0.91 14.46
CA ARG A 217 -6.97 0.74 13.72
C ARG A 217 -7.32 2.01 12.97
N GLN A 218 -7.21 3.17 13.62
CA GLN A 218 -7.47 4.44 12.97
C GLN A 218 -6.49 4.73 11.83
N ILE A 219 -5.22 4.36 11.97
CA ILE A 219 -4.23 4.51 10.89
C ILE A 219 -4.62 3.67 9.67
N PHE A 220 -5.01 2.40 9.87
CA PHE A 220 -5.50 1.55 8.78
C PHE A 220 -6.77 2.11 8.12
N ILE A 221 -7.73 2.59 8.91
CA ILE A 221 -8.95 3.23 8.39
C ILE A 221 -8.62 4.43 7.49
N LEU A 222 -7.71 5.30 7.93
CA LEU A 222 -7.30 6.46 7.15
C LEU A 222 -6.57 6.04 5.85
N GLY A 223 -5.77 4.98 5.92
CA GLY A 223 -5.08 4.40 4.76
C GLY A 223 -6.07 3.79 3.76
N ASN A 224 -7.04 3.00 4.24
CA ASN A 224 -8.11 2.42 3.43
C ASN A 224 -8.93 3.49 2.71
N ALA A 225 -9.21 4.59 3.39
CA ALA A 225 -9.95 5.73 2.84
C ALA A 225 -9.10 6.60 1.89
N GLY A 226 -7.80 6.32 1.76
CA GLY A 226 -6.88 7.08 0.91
C GLY A 226 -6.63 8.50 1.42
N VAL A 227 -6.87 8.78 2.70
CA VAL A 227 -6.77 10.13 3.29
C VAL A 227 -5.72 10.26 4.38
N PHE A 228 -4.98 9.19 4.65
CA PHE A 228 -3.88 9.19 5.62
C PHE A 228 -2.79 10.18 5.22
N GLN A 229 -2.40 11.04 6.16
CA GLN A 229 -1.29 11.97 5.98
C GLN A 229 -0.27 11.75 7.10
N LEU A 230 0.98 11.45 6.73
CA LEU A 230 2.05 11.12 7.67
C LEU A 230 2.26 12.23 8.71
N GLN A 231 2.32 13.50 8.30
CA GLN A 231 2.52 14.60 9.22
C GLN A 231 1.32 14.78 10.16
N ARG A 232 0.10 14.91 9.62
CA ARG A 232 -1.11 15.23 10.37
C ARG A 232 -1.57 14.10 11.28
N ASP A 233 -1.71 12.90 10.71
CA ASP A 233 -2.41 11.78 11.38
C ASP A 233 -1.48 10.94 12.23
N LEU A 234 -0.17 11.01 11.96
CA LEU A 234 0.83 10.27 12.70
C LEU A 234 1.72 11.20 13.55
N LEU A 235 2.52 12.07 12.93
CA LEU A 235 3.59 12.80 13.65
C LEU A 235 3.11 13.95 14.53
N ASP A 236 2.06 14.68 14.13
CA ASP A 236 1.48 15.79 14.88
C ASP A 236 0.50 15.29 15.95
N LYS A 237 -0.29 14.27 15.61
CA LYS A 237 -1.25 13.66 16.53
C LYS A 237 -0.56 12.89 17.65
N TYR A 238 0.46 12.12 17.32
CA TYR A 238 1.22 11.29 18.24
C TYR A 238 2.59 11.92 18.50
N THR A 239 2.60 13.02 19.25
CA THR A 239 3.78 13.86 19.49
C THR A 239 4.95 13.16 20.20
N LYS A 240 4.73 11.99 20.83
CA LYS A 240 5.80 11.17 21.42
C LYS A 240 6.24 10.03 20.52
N LEU A 241 5.55 9.78 19.41
CA LEU A 241 5.89 8.70 18.50
C LEU A 241 7.35 8.82 18.05
N MET A 242 8.06 7.69 18.07
CA MET A 242 9.49 7.56 17.76
C MET A 242 10.44 8.34 18.68
N LYS A 243 9.96 8.93 19.77
CA LYS A 243 10.86 9.45 20.82
C LYS A 243 11.43 8.30 21.62
N LEU A 244 12.66 8.44 22.11
CA LEU A 244 13.22 7.47 23.02
C LEU A 244 12.48 7.48 24.36
N LYS A 245 12.12 6.29 24.87
CA LYS A 245 11.58 6.15 26.22
C LYS A 245 12.65 6.50 27.26
N THR A 246 12.24 6.86 28.47
CA THR A 246 13.17 7.12 29.59
C THR A 246 14.00 5.89 29.98
N THR A 247 13.47 4.68 29.72
CA THR A 247 14.14 3.38 29.93
C THR A 247 14.93 2.89 28.70
N SER A 248 15.03 3.70 27.65
CA SER A 248 15.62 3.31 26.36
C SER A 248 17.09 2.92 26.48
N SER A 249 17.89 3.55 27.35
CA SER A 249 19.32 3.21 27.49
C SER A 249 19.56 1.74 27.89
N THR A 250 18.82 1.25 28.90
CA THR A 250 18.89 -0.16 29.32
C THR A 250 18.37 -1.10 28.22
N THR A 251 17.26 -0.72 27.58
CA THR A 251 16.63 -1.53 26.53
C THR A 251 17.53 -1.63 25.30
N MET A 252 18.13 -0.52 24.85
CA MET A 252 19.07 -0.46 23.74
C MET A 252 20.37 -1.19 24.06
N THR A 253 20.84 -1.18 25.31
CA THR A 253 22.00 -1.98 25.73
C THR A 253 21.70 -3.48 25.59
N ALA A 254 20.52 -3.92 26.04
CA ALA A 254 20.08 -5.30 25.88
C ALA A 254 19.90 -5.67 24.40
N ALA A 255 19.36 -4.76 23.60
CA ALA A 255 19.17 -4.97 22.17
C ALA A 255 20.51 -5.08 21.41
N LYS A 256 21.46 -4.18 21.70
CA LYS A 256 22.84 -4.24 21.20
C LYS A 256 23.49 -5.58 21.53
N THR A 257 23.34 -6.04 22.77
CA THR A 257 23.88 -7.34 23.21
C THR A 257 23.27 -8.50 22.43
N ALA A 258 21.94 -8.50 22.25
CA ALA A 258 21.24 -9.54 21.49
C ALA A 258 21.63 -9.54 20.00
N LEU A 259 21.78 -8.37 19.36
CA LEU A 259 22.18 -8.24 17.96
C LEU A 259 23.61 -8.74 17.74
N LEU A 260 24.55 -8.34 18.60
CA LEU A 260 25.94 -8.80 18.51
C LEU A 260 26.03 -10.32 18.69
N LEU A 261 25.25 -10.87 19.64
CA LEU A 261 25.15 -12.32 19.83
C LEU A 261 24.53 -13.01 18.61
N ALA A 262 23.54 -12.41 17.97
CA ALA A 262 22.94 -12.96 16.75
C ALA A 262 23.98 -13.08 15.63
N ILE A 263 24.72 -12.00 15.35
CA ILE A 263 25.76 -11.97 14.30
C ILE A 263 26.85 -13.00 14.58
N ASP A 264 27.33 -13.06 15.82
CA ASP A 264 28.35 -14.05 16.22
C ASP A 264 27.86 -15.48 16.08
N THR A 265 26.60 -15.72 16.45
CA THR A 265 25.99 -17.05 16.31
C THR A 265 25.77 -17.41 14.84
N SER A 266 25.36 -16.47 13.98
CA SER A 266 25.23 -16.70 12.54
C SER A 266 26.56 -17.08 11.89
N GLN A 267 27.66 -16.42 12.29
CA GLN A 267 28.99 -16.76 11.80
C GLN A 267 29.41 -18.17 12.23
N LEU A 268 29.12 -18.55 13.48
CA LEU A 268 29.36 -19.91 13.97
C LEU A 268 28.50 -20.94 13.23
N ALA A 269 27.22 -20.63 12.97
CA ALA A 269 26.31 -21.49 12.22
C ALA A 269 26.83 -21.75 10.80
N TYR A 270 27.15 -20.69 10.05
CA TYR A 270 27.74 -20.81 8.72
C TYR A 270 29.02 -21.64 8.73
N ASN A 271 29.91 -21.42 9.71
CA ASN A 271 31.13 -22.18 9.82
C ASN A 271 30.89 -23.65 10.19
N SER A 272 29.81 -24.00 10.89
CA SER A 272 29.43 -25.40 11.10
C SER A 272 29.01 -26.01 9.77
N ILE A 273 27.96 -25.46 9.18
CA ILE A 273 27.29 -25.96 7.97
C ILE A 273 28.27 -26.05 6.79
N SER A 274 29.09 -25.02 6.56
CA SER A 274 30.04 -25.02 5.44
C SER A 274 31.27 -25.92 5.63
N ASN A 275 31.58 -26.35 6.86
CA ASN A 275 32.71 -27.24 7.14
C ASN A 275 32.28 -28.66 7.52
N GLU A 276 30.98 -28.96 7.48
CA GLU A 276 30.46 -30.30 7.67
C GLU A 276 31.00 -31.27 6.60
N VAL A 277 31.19 -32.53 6.99
CA VAL A 277 31.88 -33.55 6.19
C VAL A 277 30.90 -34.60 5.66
N ASP A 278 29.75 -34.72 6.30
CA ASP A 278 28.60 -35.51 5.91
C ASP A 278 27.74 -34.78 4.87
N ALA A 279 26.62 -35.43 4.50
CA ALA A 279 25.78 -34.95 3.43
C ALA A 279 24.88 -33.82 3.93
N GLN A 280 24.93 -32.67 3.27
CA GLN A 280 24.06 -31.54 3.57
C GLN A 280 22.58 -31.79 3.24
N THR A 281 22.25 -32.92 2.61
CA THR A 281 20.90 -33.20 2.08
C THR A 281 19.93 -33.72 3.14
N ASP A 282 20.44 -34.20 4.26
CA ASP A 282 19.65 -34.67 5.39
C ASP A 282 19.62 -33.69 6.57
N ASP A 283 20.31 -32.56 6.51
CA ASP A 283 20.28 -31.53 7.55
C ASP A 283 18.98 -30.71 7.56
N LEU A 284 18.62 -30.18 8.73
CA LEU A 284 17.45 -29.31 8.89
C LEU A 284 17.65 -27.95 8.19
N PHE A 285 18.83 -27.36 8.30
CA PHE A 285 19.25 -26.15 7.60
C PHE A 285 20.47 -26.45 6.73
N THR A 286 20.34 -26.24 5.42
CA THR A 286 21.32 -26.64 4.41
C THR A 286 21.47 -25.56 3.34
N PHE A 287 22.63 -25.52 2.70
CA PHE A 287 22.81 -24.80 1.44
C PHE A 287 22.53 -25.74 0.27
N ALA A 288 21.57 -25.40 -0.59
CA ALA A 288 21.20 -26.25 -1.72
C ALA A 288 22.35 -26.37 -2.74
N ASP A 289 23.19 -25.33 -2.83
CA ASP A 289 24.35 -25.28 -3.70
C ASP A 289 25.38 -24.23 -3.23
N GLN A 290 26.49 -24.13 -3.97
CA GLN A 290 27.56 -23.17 -3.71
C GLN A 290 27.09 -21.70 -3.81
N GLN A 291 26.10 -21.40 -4.66
CA GLN A 291 25.61 -20.04 -4.85
C GLN A 291 24.85 -19.56 -3.60
N GLU A 292 24.01 -20.42 -3.00
CA GLU A 292 23.36 -20.10 -1.72
C GLU A 292 24.38 -19.92 -0.60
N MET A 293 25.43 -20.75 -0.56
CA MET A 293 26.51 -20.63 0.42
C MET A 293 27.30 -19.32 0.25
N ASP A 294 27.66 -18.95 -0.98
CA ASP A 294 28.34 -17.70 -1.29
C ASP A 294 27.47 -16.50 -0.92
N ALA A 295 26.16 -16.53 -1.22
CA ALA A 295 25.23 -15.47 -0.83
C ALA A 295 25.12 -15.33 0.70
N ALA A 296 25.09 -16.44 1.44
CA ALA A 296 25.10 -16.42 2.90
C ALA A 296 26.40 -15.85 3.47
N LYS A 297 27.54 -16.15 2.84
CA LYS A 297 28.85 -15.59 3.20
C LYS A 297 28.89 -14.08 2.95
N ASP A 298 28.37 -13.61 1.83
CA ASP A 298 28.30 -12.18 1.52
C ASP A 298 27.42 -11.43 2.53
N ALA A 299 26.26 -11.99 2.89
CA ALA A 299 25.43 -11.45 3.96
C ALA A 299 26.18 -11.40 5.31
N LEU A 300 26.99 -12.41 5.64
CA LEU A 300 27.82 -12.40 6.84
C LEU A 300 28.92 -11.35 6.81
N ILE A 301 29.51 -11.05 5.64
CA ILE A 301 30.48 -9.95 5.51
C ILE A 301 29.81 -8.63 5.89
N THR A 302 28.61 -8.36 5.38
CA THR A 302 27.83 -7.17 5.74
C THR A 302 27.49 -7.15 7.23
N LEU A 303 27.01 -8.25 7.80
CA LEU A 303 26.67 -8.34 9.23
C LEU A 303 27.89 -8.13 10.13
N ASN A 304 29.04 -8.69 9.77
CA ASN A 304 30.29 -8.47 10.51
C ASN A 304 30.74 -7.01 10.44
N GLU A 305 30.52 -6.33 9.33
CA GLU A 305 30.80 -4.90 9.22
C GLU A 305 29.86 -4.05 10.09
N VAL A 306 28.56 -4.41 10.17
CA VAL A 306 27.62 -3.81 11.13
C VAL A 306 28.12 -4.01 12.57
N LYS A 307 28.53 -5.24 12.92
CA LYS A 307 29.14 -5.54 14.24
C LYS A 307 30.37 -4.66 14.50
N ASN A 308 31.30 -4.58 13.55
CA ASN A 308 32.52 -3.80 13.68
C ASN A 308 32.24 -2.29 13.83
N SER A 309 31.23 -1.77 13.12
CA SER A 309 30.74 -0.40 13.28
C SER A 309 30.23 -0.15 14.70
N ILE A 310 29.37 -1.04 15.22
CA ILE A 310 28.77 -0.92 16.56
C ILE A 310 29.81 -1.04 17.69
N VAL A 311 30.77 -1.94 17.55
CA VAL A 311 31.82 -2.18 18.56
C VAL A 311 32.91 -1.10 18.48
N GLY A 312 33.29 -0.70 17.27
CA GLY A 312 34.31 0.32 17.02
C GLY A 312 33.85 1.75 17.19
N ASN A 313 32.54 2.00 17.38
CA ASN A 313 31.92 3.33 17.37
C ASN A 313 32.30 4.14 16.12
N ARG A 314 32.24 3.49 14.95
CA ARG A 314 32.56 4.08 13.65
C ARG A 314 31.44 3.81 12.64
N PRO A 315 31.31 4.62 11.58
CA PRO A 315 30.44 4.28 10.46
C PRO A 315 30.81 2.94 9.83
N ALA A 316 29.80 2.17 9.46
CA ALA A 316 29.91 0.99 8.61
C ALA A 316 30.19 1.41 7.16
N LEU A 317 31.03 0.63 6.50
CA LEU A 317 31.30 0.73 5.06
C LEU A 317 30.38 -0.27 4.34
N VAL A 318 29.24 0.19 3.85
CA VAL A 318 28.26 -0.67 3.16
C VAL A 318 28.45 -0.47 1.66
N GLY A 319 28.85 -1.51 0.94
CA GLY A 319 29.10 -1.50 -0.50
C GLY A 319 28.83 -2.88 -1.12
N ASN A 320 28.69 -2.94 -2.44
CA ASN A 320 28.17 -4.10 -3.18
C ASN A 320 29.25 -5.19 -3.43
N GLY A 321 29.88 -5.66 -2.35
CA GLY A 321 30.82 -6.80 -2.36
C GLY A 321 32.29 -6.47 -2.66
N ALA A 322 32.59 -5.28 -3.20
CA ALA A 322 33.95 -4.76 -3.30
C ALA A 322 34.12 -3.56 -2.36
N ILE A 323 35.09 -3.63 -1.44
CA ILE A 323 35.40 -2.55 -0.47
C ILE A 323 35.77 -1.22 -1.17
N ASP A 324 36.03 -1.25 -2.47
CA ASP A 324 36.46 -0.10 -3.26
C ASP A 324 35.30 0.77 -3.79
N ASP A 325 34.03 0.33 -3.65
CA ASP A 325 32.82 1.07 -4.09
C ASP A 325 31.91 1.35 -2.89
N VAL A 326 32.36 2.23 -1.99
CA VAL A 326 31.62 2.62 -0.78
C VAL A 326 30.65 3.75 -1.14
N ASP A 327 29.49 3.38 -1.67
CA ASP A 327 28.45 4.34 -2.05
C ASP A 327 27.75 4.98 -0.84
N ALA A 328 27.71 4.30 0.31
CA ALA A 328 27.05 4.82 1.51
C ALA A 328 27.77 4.45 2.81
N LYS A 329 27.88 5.43 3.72
CA LYS A 329 28.31 5.21 5.10
C LYS A 329 27.12 5.30 6.04
N PHE A 330 27.00 4.33 6.94
CA PHE A 330 25.92 4.30 7.93
C PHE A 330 26.49 4.02 9.32
N ASP A 331 26.21 4.87 10.31
CA ASP A 331 26.73 4.70 11.68
C ASP A 331 25.72 4.05 12.61
N PHE A 332 25.71 2.71 12.62
CA PHE A 332 24.84 1.91 13.49
C PHE A 332 25.08 2.15 14.99
N SER A 333 26.26 2.64 15.39
CA SER A 333 26.57 2.85 16.81
C SER A 333 25.76 4.00 17.41
N VAL A 334 25.32 4.97 16.59
CA VAL A 334 24.43 6.07 17.00
C VAL A 334 23.07 5.55 17.47
N LEU A 335 22.58 4.44 16.87
CA LEU A 335 21.31 3.82 17.23
C LEU A 335 21.30 3.28 18.67
N PHE A 336 22.44 2.79 19.15
CA PHE A 336 22.60 2.20 20.48
C PHE A 336 23.26 3.14 21.50
N GLY A 337 23.68 4.33 21.06
CA GLY A 337 24.49 5.28 21.83
C GLY A 337 25.99 4.98 21.76
N LYS A 338 26.78 6.06 21.77
CA LYS A 338 28.25 6.02 21.81
C LYS A 338 28.77 6.38 23.20
N SER A 339 30.06 6.21 23.43
CA SER A 339 30.69 6.65 24.69
C SER A 339 30.44 8.16 24.92
N GLY A 340 29.60 8.49 25.89
CA GLY A 340 29.22 9.87 26.21
C GLY A 340 28.07 10.45 25.37
N GLN A 341 27.43 9.66 24.50
CA GLN A 341 26.27 10.07 23.70
C GLN A 341 25.12 9.08 23.91
N ALA A 342 23.93 9.61 24.20
CA ALA A 342 22.72 8.80 24.27
C ALA A 342 22.41 8.17 22.89
N PRO A 343 21.61 7.09 22.85
CA PRO A 343 20.98 6.64 21.60
C PRO A 343 20.27 7.82 20.90
N ILE A 344 20.20 7.77 19.57
CA ILE A 344 19.53 8.81 18.78
C ILE A 344 18.01 8.82 19.01
N ASP A 345 17.49 10.02 19.27
CA ASP A 345 16.06 10.30 19.19
C ASP A 345 15.69 10.60 17.73
N ILE A 346 15.29 9.57 16.98
CA ILE A 346 14.97 9.72 15.55
C ILE A 346 13.91 10.80 15.33
N ARG A 347 12.94 10.94 16.24
CA ARG A 347 11.86 11.92 16.11
C ARG A 347 12.37 13.37 16.07
N SER A 348 13.48 13.69 16.75
CA SER A 348 14.06 15.03 16.75
C SER A 348 14.77 15.40 15.45
N HIS A 349 15.06 14.42 14.60
CA HIS A 349 15.74 14.62 13.32
C HIS A 349 14.81 14.49 12.11
N LEU A 350 13.56 14.03 12.31
CA LEU A 350 12.60 13.94 11.23
C LEU A 350 12.22 15.33 10.70
N PRO A 351 12.28 15.55 9.38
CA PRO A 351 11.73 16.74 8.75
C PRO A 351 10.21 16.80 8.91
N LYS A 352 9.61 17.91 8.49
CA LYS A 352 8.17 17.95 8.27
C LYS A 352 7.82 17.26 6.98
N PHE A 353 6.65 16.65 6.94
CA PHE A 353 6.12 16.03 5.74
C PHE A 353 4.94 16.81 5.16
N THR A 354 4.81 16.78 3.84
CA THR A 354 3.65 17.27 3.09
C THR A 354 2.45 16.33 3.29
N ALA A 355 1.30 16.67 2.69
CA ALA A 355 0.09 15.84 2.75
C ALA A 355 0.26 14.49 2.03
N ASP A 356 1.08 14.49 0.99
CA ASP A 356 1.47 13.37 0.11
C ASP A 356 2.63 12.53 0.68
N GLY A 357 3.25 12.97 1.78
CA GLY A 357 4.29 12.21 2.48
C GLY A 357 5.72 12.53 2.06
N GLU A 358 5.93 13.59 1.27
CA GLU A 358 7.25 14.11 0.92
C GLU A 358 7.79 15.08 1.96
N PHE A 359 9.04 15.53 1.78
CA PHE A 359 9.70 16.46 2.68
C PHE A 359 9.23 17.90 2.49
N ALA A 360 8.44 18.41 3.43
CA ALA A 360 8.02 19.81 3.46
C ALA A 360 9.14 20.76 3.94
N THR A 361 10.16 20.24 4.62
CA THR A 361 11.32 21.03 5.08
C THR A 361 12.58 20.19 5.00
N ALA A 362 13.73 20.84 4.85
CA ALA A 362 15.02 20.20 5.12
C ALA A 362 15.01 19.53 6.50
N PRO A 363 15.66 18.35 6.65
CA PRO A 363 16.07 17.90 7.96
C PRO A 363 16.92 18.98 8.63
N ILE A 364 16.73 19.17 9.94
CA ILE A 364 17.55 20.13 10.70
C ILE A 364 19.04 19.72 10.67
N ASP A 365 19.27 18.42 10.60
CA ASP A 365 20.59 17.79 10.50
C ASP A 365 20.54 16.79 9.34
N PRO A 366 21.22 17.05 8.20
CA PRO A 366 21.19 16.18 7.03
C PRO A 366 21.81 14.81 7.30
N THR A 367 22.59 14.66 8.37
CA THR A 367 23.15 13.37 8.76
C THR A 367 22.19 12.53 9.62
N ILE A 368 21.05 13.11 10.02
CA ILE A 368 20.09 12.54 10.98
C ILE A 368 20.81 12.05 12.23
N GLY A 369 21.36 12.99 13.00
CA GLY A 369 22.07 12.71 14.25
C GLY A 369 23.37 11.92 14.05
N GLY A 370 23.96 11.97 12.86
CA GLY A 370 25.14 11.21 12.49
C GLY A 370 24.87 9.78 12.00
N LEU A 371 23.61 9.40 11.77
CA LEU A 371 23.24 8.10 11.22
C LEU A 371 23.80 7.92 9.80
N TRP A 372 23.74 8.97 8.98
CA TRP A 372 24.41 9.10 7.68
C TRP A 372 25.51 10.18 7.77
N PRO A 373 26.70 9.84 8.30
CA PRO A 373 27.72 10.83 8.70
C PRO A 373 28.28 11.67 7.54
N ASN A 374 28.12 11.21 6.30
CA ASN A 374 28.61 11.90 5.11
C ASN A 374 27.50 12.64 4.36
N MET A 375 26.23 12.47 4.75
CA MET A 375 25.10 13.03 4.01
C MET A 375 25.05 14.54 4.19
N THR A 376 25.09 15.24 3.07
CA THR A 376 25.01 16.69 2.94
C THR A 376 23.58 17.11 2.62
N GLN A 377 23.30 18.41 2.75
CA GLN A 377 21.96 18.94 2.49
C GLN A 377 21.53 18.76 1.03
N ASP A 378 22.49 18.80 0.10
CA ASP A 378 22.26 18.70 -1.34
C ASP A 378 21.97 17.26 -1.80
N GLU A 379 22.31 16.26 -0.97
CA GLU A 379 22.02 14.84 -1.22
C GLU A 379 20.62 14.43 -0.71
N TRP A 380 19.92 15.32 0.00
CA TRP A 380 18.52 15.08 0.36
C TRP A 380 17.63 15.28 -0.87
N PRO A 381 16.62 14.41 -1.08
CA PRO A 381 15.66 14.63 -2.15
C PRO A 381 15.06 16.03 -2.06
N SER A 382 14.91 16.60 -3.24
CA SER A 382 14.52 17.97 -3.52
C SER A 382 13.50 18.52 -2.56
N LEU A 383 13.89 19.59 -1.86
CA LEU A 383 13.03 20.25 -0.90
C LEU A 383 11.97 21.06 -1.64
N THR A 384 10.73 20.91 -1.18
CA THR A 384 9.66 21.77 -1.67
C THR A 384 9.89 23.21 -1.16
N THR A 385 10.09 24.14 -2.09
CA THR A 385 10.31 25.56 -1.77
C THR A 385 9.02 26.34 -1.97
N GLU A 386 8.60 27.12 -0.98
CA GLU A 386 7.48 28.05 -1.15
C GLU A 386 7.85 29.16 -2.12
N ILE A 387 6.98 29.42 -3.12
CA ILE A 387 7.18 30.52 -4.05
C ILE A 387 7.06 31.87 -3.30
N PRO A 388 8.10 32.71 -3.29
CA PRO A 388 8.07 33.99 -2.57
C PRO A 388 6.96 34.93 -3.06
N VAL A 389 6.31 35.62 -2.11
CA VAL A 389 5.25 36.59 -2.42
C VAL A 389 5.87 37.96 -2.72
N LYS A 390 5.93 38.31 -4.00
CA LYS A 390 6.41 39.60 -4.50
C LYS A 390 5.78 39.90 -5.86
N THR A 391 5.21 41.10 -6.02
CA THR A 391 4.80 41.60 -7.33
C THR A 391 6.02 42.08 -8.09
N ILE A 392 6.20 41.55 -9.31
CA ILE A 392 7.28 41.91 -10.24
C ILE A 392 6.71 42.81 -11.34
N THR A 393 7.47 43.84 -11.72
CA THR A 393 7.16 44.70 -12.86
C THR A 393 7.89 44.14 -14.06
N ILE A 394 7.14 43.65 -15.07
CA ILE A 394 7.74 43.11 -16.30
C ILE A 394 8.33 44.27 -17.14
N ASP A 395 9.61 44.61 -16.91
CA ASP A 395 10.38 45.69 -17.53
C ASP A 395 11.77 45.26 -18.08
N GLY A 396 12.19 44.01 -17.86
CA GLY A 396 13.47 43.44 -18.26
C GLY A 396 14.63 43.76 -17.31
N SER A 397 14.36 44.19 -16.07
CA SER A 397 15.35 44.54 -15.05
C SER A 397 15.42 43.51 -13.92
N ALA A 398 16.62 43.22 -13.42
CA ALA A 398 16.78 42.35 -12.23
C ALA A 398 16.48 43.07 -10.90
N SER A 399 16.16 44.36 -10.91
CA SER A 399 16.12 45.19 -9.68
C SER A 399 15.02 44.81 -8.69
N ASP A 400 13.87 44.37 -9.19
CA ASP A 400 12.74 43.91 -8.40
C ASP A 400 12.80 42.42 -8.07
N TRP A 401 13.78 41.69 -8.60
CA TRP A 401 14.12 40.31 -8.20
C TRP A 401 15.02 40.23 -6.96
N ASN A 402 15.49 41.38 -6.44
CA ASN A 402 16.32 41.43 -5.23
C ASN A 402 15.64 40.74 -4.03
N GLY A 403 16.31 39.75 -3.45
CA GLY A 403 15.81 38.95 -2.31
C GLY A 403 14.92 37.76 -2.70
N ILE A 404 14.70 37.51 -3.99
CA ILE A 404 14.11 36.25 -4.47
C ILE A 404 15.23 35.21 -4.59
N PRO A 405 15.07 33.99 -4.05
CA PRO A 405 16.07 32.94 -4.17
C PRO A 405 16.38 32.62 -5.64
N ASN A 406 17.64 32.32 -5.91
CA ASN A 406 18.04 31.68 -7.15
C ASN A 406 17.75 30.18 -7.03
N LEU A 407 16.94 29.66 -7.94
CA LEU A 407 16.57 28.24 -8.02
C LEU A 407 17.58 27.44 -8.87
N GLY A 408 18.60 28.09 -9.41
CA GLY A 408 19.63 27.41 -10.18
C GLY A 408 20.89 28.25 -10.47
N GLU A 409 22.06 27.72 -10.14
CA GLU A 409 23.37 28.26 -10.54
C GLU A 409 24.21 27.20 -11.26
N GLY A 410 24.83 27.60 -12.38
CA GLY A 410 25.97 26.87 -12.94
C GLY A 410 25.66 25.50 -13.57
N TRP A 411 24.50 25.37 -14.23
CA TRP A 411 24.00 24.14 -14.84
C TRP A 411 24.91 23.70 -16.00
N PRO A 412 25.75 22.66 -15.83
CA PRO A 412 26.54 22.17 -16.94
C PRO A 412 25.60 21.42 -17.90
N TRP A 413 25.49 21.96 -19.11
CA TRP A 413 24.77 21.35 -20.22
C TRP A 413 25.11 19.85 -20.37
N SER A 414 24.09 18.99 -20.41
CA SER A 414 24.27 17.53 -20.38
C SER A 414 24.00 16.83 -21.71
N TYR A 415 23.61 17.55 -22.76
CA TYR A 415 23.17 16.93 -24.02
C TYR A 415 24.21 17.13 -25.13
N ASN A 416 24.89 16.06 -25.59
CA ASN A 416 25.74 16.02 -26.79
C ASN A 416 27.04 16.87 -26.84
N ASN A 417 28.08 16.56 -26.05
CA ASN A 417 29.54 16.67 -26.35
C ASN A 417 30.17 17.87 -27.13
N SER A 418 29.44 18.90 -27.52
CA SER A 418 29.93 20.11 -28.18
C SER A 418 29.76 21.27 -27.23
N THR A 419 30.83 21.74 -26.61
CA THR A 419 30.81 22.89 -25.70
C THR A 419 29.99 24.02 -26.31
N PRO A 420 28.79 24.34 -25.77
CA PRO A 420 28.03 25.46 -26.27
C PRO A 420 28.84 26.74 -26.08
N PRO A 421 28.55 27.81 -26.83
CA PRO A 421 29.14 29.11 -26.55
C PRO A 421 28.79 29.46 -25.09
N ALA A 422 29.80 29.64 -24.24
CA ALA A 422 29.66 30.00 -22.81
C ALA A 422 28.85 31.30 -22.54
N THR A 423 28.34 31.94 -23.59
CA THR A 423 27.56 33.16 -23.59
C THR A 423 26.07 32.94 -23.33
N ILE A 424 25.51 31.73 -23.50
CA ILE A 424 24.06 31.47 -23.34
C ILE A 424 23.67 30.71 -22.06
N ASP A 425 24.63 30.36 -21.21
CA ASP A 425 24.36 29.60 -19.97
C ASP A 425 23.41 30.37 -19.05
N ILE A 426 22.43 29.65 -18.48
CA ILE A 426 21.54 30.18 -17.45
C ILE A 426 22.33 30.37 -16.15
N GLN A 427 22.50 31.62 -15.73
CA GLN A 427 23.14 31.99 -14.46
C GLN A 427 22.17 32.01 -13.29
N THR A 428 20.93 32.43 -13.53
CA THR A 428 19.93 32.61 -12.49
C THR A 428 18.56 32.25 -13.05
N LEU A 429 17.83 31.44 -12.29
CA LEU A 429 16.42 31.18 -12.48
C LEU A 429 15.71 31.60 -11.19
N SER A 430 14.75 32.51 -11.28
CA SER A 430 13.98 32.95 -10.12
C SER A 430 12.49 32.93 -10.41
N ILE A 431 11.71 32.68 -9.37
CA ILE A 431 10.26 32.69 -9.43
C ILE A 431 9.68 33.49 -8.26
N ALA A 432 8.63 34.23 -8.53
CA ALA A 432 7.89 34.99 -7.53
C ALA A 432 6.41 34.96 -7.86
N ARG A 433 5.56 35.41 -6.94
CA ARG A 433 4.12 35.48 -7.20
C ARG A 433 3.46 36.62 -6.47
N ASP A 434 2.26 36.97 -6.93
CA ASP A 434 1.31 37.73 -6.13
C ASP A 434 -0.06 37.02 -6.07
N ALA A 435 -1.15 37.77 -5.86
CA ALA A 435 -2.49 37.21 -5.78
C ALA A 435 -3.08 36.81 -7.15
N LYS A 436 -2.46 37.25 -8.26
CA LYS A 436 -2.98 37.08 -9.62
C LYS A 436 -2.01 36.35 -10.53
N TYR A 437 -0.71 36.62 -10.41
CA TYR A 437 0.30 36.16 -11.34
C TYR A 437 1.39 35.32 -10.67
N LEU A 438 1.88 34.34 -11.43
CA LEU A 438 3.18 33.71 -11.26
C LEU A 438 4.18 34.45 -12.16
N TYR A 439 5.28 34.93 -11.58
CA TYR A 439 6.35 35.64 -12.27
C TYR A 439 7.57 34.73 -12.36
N TRP A 440 8.29 34.77 -13.47
CA TRP A 440 9.52 34.03 -13.66
C TRP A 440 10.59 34.93 -14.30
N MET A 441 11.85 34.65 -14.00
CA MET A 441 13.01 35.35 -14.57
C MET A 441 14.16 34.39 -14.86
N ILE A 442 14.77 34.57 -16.02
CA ILE A 442 15.97 33.91 -16.47
C ILE A 442 17.03 34.98 -16.72
N LYS A 443 18.20 34.82 -16.08
CA LYS A 443 19.39 35.61 -16.37
C LYS A 443 20.43 34.72 -17.02
N THR A 444 20.91 35.12 -18.19
CA THR A 444 21.96 34.42 -18.94
C THR A 444 23.34 35.00 -18.65
N ALA A 445 24.40 34.25 -18.97
CA ALA A 445 25.78 34.67 -18.75
C ALA A 445 26.22 35.85 -19.62
N SER A 446 25.65 35.98 -20.81
CA SER A 446 25.72 37.17 -21.66
C SER A 446 24.31 37.51 -22.15
N PRO A 447 24.03 38.78 -22.52
CA PRO A 447 22.75 39.14 -23.12
C PRO A 447 22.45 38.20 -24.30
N PRO A 448 21.19 37.74 -24.47
CA PRO A 448 20.84 36.85 -25.56
C PRO A 448 21.28 37.45 -26.91
N PRO A 449 21.92 36.69 -27.81
CA PRO A 449 22.12 37.12 -29.19
C PRO A 449 20.75 37.54 -29.74
N GLY A 450 20.51 38.82 -29.99
CA GLY A 450 19.15 39.37 -30.10
C GLY A 450 18.30 38.95 -31.31
N LYS A 451 18.53 37.77 -31.91
CA LYS A 451 17.84 37.21 -33.08
C LYS A 451 17.85 35.68 -33.01
N ASP A 452 16.75 35.05 -33.43
CA ASP A 452 16.62 33.61 -33.65
C ASP A 452 16.85 32.75 -32.40
N ILE A 453 16.19 33.12 -31.30
CA ILE A 453 16.28 32.43 -30.00
C ILE A 453 14.89 32.18 -29.46
N ASN A 454 14.68 30.95 -28.98
CA ASN A 454 13.57 30.58 -28.14
C ASN A 454 14.04 30.41 -26.70
N VAL A 455 13.32 31.01 -25.76
CA VAL A 455 13.55 30.84 -24.32
C VAL A 455 12.27 30.32 -23.71
N GLY A 456 12.29 29.07 -23.26
CA GLY A 456 11.17 28.39 -22.64
C GLY A 456 11.36 28.23 -21.13
N ILE A 457 10.26 28.33 -20.40
CA ILE A 457 10.14 27.79 -19.05
C ILE A 457 8.94 26.84 -19.00
N GLY A 458 9.22 25.59 -18.68
CA GLY A 458 8.22 24.54 -18.45
C GLY A 458 7.85 24.46 -16.97
N PHE A 459 6.56 24.38 -16.71
CA PHE A 459 5.94 24.15 -15.41
C PHE A 459 5.29 22.78 -15.45
N TYR A 460 5.90 21.80 -14.80
CA TYR A 460 5.46 20.41 -14.85
C TYR A 460 4.76 20.00 -13.56
N ASN A 461 3.73 19.18 -13.69
CA ASN A 461 3.08 18.54 -12.57
C ASN A 461 3.73 17.17 -12.30
N GLU A 462 4.30 17.02 -11.11
CA GLU A 462 4.91 15.76 -10.65
C GLU A 462 3.91 14.59 -10.67
N ASP A 463 2.65 14.85 -10.28
CA ASP A 463 1.64 13.80 -10.10
C ASP A 463 1.07 13.27 -11.41
N SER A 464 1.29 13.97 -12.53
CA SER A 464 0.83 13.50 -13.82
C SER A 464 1.94 12.68 -14.46
N SER A 465 1.76 11.36 -14.52
CA SER A 465 2.39 10.48 -15.51
C SER A 465 1.99 10.82 -16.96
N GLY A 466 1.60 12.08 -17.19
CA GLY A 466 0.71 12.49 -18.25
C GLY A 466 0.48 14.00 -18.35
N ASN A 467 1.53 14.71 -18.78
CA ASN A 467 1.51 15.89 -19.64
C ASN A 467 0.70 17.14 -19.28
N SER A 468 0.14 17.32 -18.08
CA SER A 468 -0.35 18.65 -17.69
C SER A 468 0.82 19.57 -17.39
N ASN A 469 1.50 20.02 -18.44
CA ASN A 469 2.62 20.94 -18.38
C ASN A 469 2.16 22.26 -18.97
N VAL A 470 2.47 23.37 -18.31
CA VAL A 470 2.34 24.70 -18.91
C VAL A 470 3.72 25.12 -19.36
N TYR A 471 3.87 25.52 -20.62
CA TYR A 471 5.11 26.05 -21.16
C TYR A 471 4.92 27.51 -21.52
N ALA A 472 5.78 28.36 -20.98
CA ALA A 472 5.87 29.77 -21.34
C ALA A 472 7.14 29.95 -22.18
N GLU A 473 6.96 30.26 -23.45
CA GLU A 473 8.02 30.37 -24.44
C GLU A 473 8.05 31.77 -25.03
N ILE A 474 9.26 32.32 -25.14
CA ILE A 474 9.53 33.58 -25.81
C ILE A 474 10.33 33.29 -27.08
N GLU A 475 9.75 33.61 -28.23
CA GLU A 475 10.41 33.48 -29.53
C GLU A 475 10.88 34.86 -30.00
N LEU A 476 12.15 34.95 -30.36
CA LEU A 476 12.75 36.09 -31.06
C LEU A 476 13.00 35.70 -32.51
N ASP A 477 12.25 36.26 -33.44
CA ASP A 477 12.47 36.00 -34.86
C ASP A 477 13.80 36.61 -35.37
N GLU A 478 14.18 36.32 -36.61
CA GLU A 478 15.38 36.88 -37.26
C GLU A 478 15.37 38.43 -37.34
N SER A 479 14.19 39.04 -37.27
CA SER A 479 13.98 40.49 -37.28
C SER A 479 14.07 41.11 -35.87
N GLY A 480 14.16 40.28 -34.83
CA GLY A 480 14.14 40.70 -33.43
C GLY A 480 12.73 41.01 -32.91
N ASN A 481 11.68 40.60 -33.62
CA ASN A 481 10.32 40.68 -33.08
C ASN A 481 10.14 39.58 -32.04
N MET A 482 9.46 39.93 -30.96
CA MET A 482 9.23 39.06 -29.83
C MET A 482 7.79 38.55 -29.86
N SER A 483 7.61 37.24 -29.72
CA SER A 483 6.32 36.60 -29.50
C SER A 483 6.29 35.94 -28.11
N TYR A 484 5.11 35.91 -27.48
CA TYR A 484 4.90 35.17 -26.22
C TYR A 484 3.91 34.04 -26.46
N LEU A 485 4.40 32.81 -26.40
CA LEU A 485 3.62 31.61 -26.53
C LEU A 485 3.44 31.03 -25.13
N LEU A 486 2.19 30.79 -24.74
CA LEU A 486 1.86 30.03 -23.54
C LEU A 486 1.01 28.87 -24.01
N TYR A 487 1.40 27.64 -23.72
CA TYR A 487 0.65 26.47 -24.16
C TYR A 487 0.67 25.35 -23.14
N THR A 488 -0.30 24.45 -23.25
CA THR A 488 -0.35 23.19 -22.52
C THR A 488 -0.21 22.02 -23.47
N TYR A 489 0.38 20.92 -23.00
CA TYR A 489 0.38 19.66 -23.72
C TYR A 489 -0.70 18.70 -23.19
N ASP A 490 -1.22 17.84 -24.05
CA ASP A 490 -1.95 16.63 -23.63
C ASP A 490 -1.05 15.38 -23.72
N LEU A 491 -1.60 14.21 -23.36
CA LEU A 491 -0.88 12.92 -23.43
C LEU A 491 -0.32 12.55 -24.81
N ASN A 492 -0.86 13.16 -25.88
CA ASN A 492 -0.45 12.92 -27.26
C ASN A 492 0.43 14.04 -27.80
N TRP A 493 0.94 14.92 -26.93
CA TRP A 493 1.70 16.11 -27.29
C TRP A 493 0.91 17.09 -28.17
N ASN A 494 -0.42 17.08 -28.09
CA ASN A 494 -1.21 18.13 -28.71
C ASN A 494 -1.03 19.42 -27.91
N MET A 495 -0.70 20.49 -28.62
CA MET A 495 -0.46 21.81 -28.04
C MET A 495 -1.75 22.64 -28.06
N ASP A 496 -2.19 23.08 -26.90
CA ASP A 496 -3.29 24.03 -26.75
C ASP A 496 -2.74 25.39 -26.30
N GLU A 497 -2.84 26.41 -27.17
CA GLU A 497 -2.42 27.76 -26.85
C GLU A 497 -3.36 28.42 -25.83
N LEU A 498 -2.76 28.99 -24.79
CA LEU A 498 -3.42 29.77 -23.76
C LEU A 498 -3.33 31.27 -24.09
N PRO A 499 -4.31 32.09 -23.67
CA PRO A 499 -4.28 33.52 -23.94
C PRO A 499 -3.05 34.21 -23.32
N THR A 500 -2.29 34.93 -24.15
CA THR A 500 -1.14 35.75 -23.74
C THR A 500 -1.28 37.20 -24.21
N SER A 501 -0.42 38.07 -23.67
CA SER A 501 -0.20 39.43 -24.18
C SER A 501 1.29 39.71 -24.23
N ASN A 502 1.76 40.43 -25.25
CA ASN A 502 3.14 40.91 -25.32
C ASN A 502 3.51 41.88 -24.17
N SER A 503 2.54 42.31 -23.34
CA SER A 503 2.80 43.03 -22.10
C SER A 503 3.22 42.13 -20.93
N ASP A 504 3.09 40.81 -21.08
CA ASP A 504 3.35 39.83 -20.03
C ASP A 504 4.78 39.26 -20.07
N ILE A 505 5.60 39.71 -21.03
CA ILE A 505 7.02 39.38 -21.14
C ILE A 505 7.89 40.61 -21.45
N ARG A 506 9.15 40.59 -21.01
CA ARG A 506 10.19 41.54 -21.43
C ARG A 506 11.55 40.87 -21.50
N ILE A 507 12.35 41.35 -22.45
CA ILE A 507 13.77 41.04 -22.58
C ILE A 507 14.54 42.34 -22.37
N GLY A 508 15.40 42.34 -21.36
CA GLY A 508 16.32 43.44 -21.05
C GLY A 508 17.66 42.90 -20.58
N ASN A 509 18.07 43.28 -19.37
CA ASN A 509 19.23 42.68 -18.70
C ASN A 509 18.93 41.27 -18.16
N VAL A 510 17.64 40.94 -18.04
CA VAL A 510 17.10 39.62 -17.76
C VAL A 510 15.94 39.36 -18.71
N ILE A 511 15.56 38.10 -18.85
CA ILE A 511 14.34 37.67 -19.51
C ILE A 511 13.34 37.41 -18.40
N GLU A 512 12.16 38.01 -18.48
CA GLU A 512 11.11 37.77 -17.49
C GLU A 512 9.73 37.74 -18.11
N GLY A 513 8.86 37.01 -17.43
CA GLY A 513 7.48 36.87 -17.84
C GLY A 513 6.54 36.63 -16.67
N ARG A 514 5.24 36.64 -16.98
CA ARG A 514 4.20 36.26 -16.02
C ARG A 514 3.10 35.43 -16.64
N ILE A 515 2.46 34.63 -15.80
CA ILE A 515 1.35 33.73 -16.14
C ILE A 515 0.24 33.95 -15.12
N LEU A 516 -1.03 33.92 -15.54
CA LEU A 516 -2.13 33.97 -14.58
C LEU A 516 -2.14 32.68 -13.75
N LEU A 517 -2.29 32.78 -12.43
CA LEU A 517 -2.40 31.58 -11.59
C LEU A 517 -3.59 30.69 -11.98
N SER A 518 -4.66 31.28 -12.57
CA SER A 518 -5.81 30.52 -13.10
C SER A 518 -5.52 29.75 -14.38
N GLN A 519 -4.39 29.99 -15.04
CA GLN A 519 -3.94 29.24 -16.23
C GLN A 519 -3.09 28.02 -15.86
N LEU A 520 -2.73 27.84 -14.58
CA LEU A 520 -2.02 26.67 -14.07
C LEU A 520 -3.04 25.61 -13.66
N PRO A 521 -3.17 24.48 -14.38
CA PRO A 521 -4.23 23.51 -14.15
C PRO A 521 -4.00 22.68 -12.89
N GLY A 522 -4.62 23.05 -11.77
CA GLY A 522 -4.76 22.16 -10.61
C GLY A 522 -3.46 21.85 -9.85
N PHE A 523 -2.35 22.49 -10.22
CA PHE A 523 -1.04 22.21 -9.64
C PHE A 523 -1.02 22.55 -8.15
N THR A 524 -0.55 21.60 -7.34
CA THR A 524 -0.13 21.82 -5.94
C THR A 524 1.37 22.00 -5.86
N LYS A 525 2.09 21.29 -6.74
CA LYS A 525 3.53 21.36 -6.93
C LYS A 525 3.88 21.65 -8.37
N LEU A 526 5.00 22.33 -8.55
CA LEU A 526 5.57 22.66 -9.85
C LEU A 526 7.02 22.21 -9.88
N ILE A 527 7.38 21.40 -10.87
CA ILE A 527 8.78 21.23 -11.30
C ILE A 527 9.05 22.30 -12.36
N LEU A 528 10.23 22.91 -12.34
CA LEU A 528 10.63 23.89 -13.34
C LEU A 528 11.67 23.32 -14.30
N GLY A 529 11.41 23.43 -15.59
CA GLY A 529 12.44 23.29 -16.62
C GLY A 529 12.69 24.64 -17.28
N ALA A 530 13.94 24.99 -17.55
CA ALA A 530 14.26 26.17 -18.34
C ALA A 530 15.15 25.76 -19.51
N GLU A 531 14.82 26.25 -20.70
CA GLU A 531 15.43 25.83 -21.95
C GLU A 531 15.68 27.04 -22.84
N ILE A 532 16.81 27.02 -23.54
CA ILE A 532 17.16 28.03 -24.53
C ILE A 532 17.59 27.28 -25.79
N TRP A 533 16.91 27.49 -26.91
CA TRP A 533 17.29 26.85 -28.18
C TRP A 533 17.31 27.85 -29.33
N GLN A 534 18.11 27.55 -30.35
CA GLN A 534 18.17 28.29 -31.61
C GLN A 534 17.57 27.46 -32.73
N SER A 535 16.82 28.08 -33.65
CA SER A 535 16.06 27.36 -34.70
C SER A 535 16.94 26.54 -35.66
N LEU A 536 18.27 26.76 -35.66
CA LEU A 536 19.25 26.06 -36.48
C LEU A 536 19.78 24.73 -35.88
N GLY A 537 19.12 24.18 -34.84
CA GLY A 537 19.36 22.81 -34.34
C GLY A 537 20.40 22.69 -33.24
N MET A 538 20.53 23.70 -32.38
CA MET A 538 21.29 23.61 -31.13
C MET A 538 20.32 23.78 -29.95
N ASP A 539 20.09 22.68 -29.23
CA ASP A 539 19.27 22.64 -28.02
C ASP A 539 20.19 22.82 -26.80
N ALA A 540 20.07 23.95 -26.10
CA ALA A 540 20.65 24.11 -24.77
C ALA A 540 19.57 23.82 -23.72
N ASP A 541 19.38 22.53 -23.46
CA ASP A 541 18.45 22.05 -22.45
C ASP A 541 19.11 22.06 -21.07
N SER A 542 18.52 22.79 -20.12
CA SER A 542 18.86 22.68 -18.70
C SER A 542 17.63 22.25 -17.91
N TRP A 543 17.49 20.93 -17.75
CA TRP A 543 16.42 20.36 -16.93
C TRP A 543 16.78 20.46 -15.45
N ASN A 544 15.98 21.20 -14.68
CA ASN A 544 15.98 21.11 -13.22
C ASN A 544 14.85 20.17 -12.78
N SER A 545 15.12 18.87 -12.73
CA SER A 545 14.18 17.92 -12.13
C SER A 545 14.05 18.07 -10.61
N ASP A 546 14.91 18.88 -9.98
CA ASP A 546 15.23 18.72 -8.57
C ASP A 546 14.76 19.91 -7.70
N THR A 547 13.91 20.80 -8.21
CA THR A 547 13.30 21.87 -7.41
C THR A 547 11.78 21.85 -7.52
N PHE A 548 11.13 21.40 -6.45
CA PHE A 548 9.68 21.43 -6.33
C PHE A 548 9.22 22.75 -5.73
N LEU A 549 8.24 23.39 -6.35
CA LEU A 549 7.69 24.65 -5.88
C LEU A 549 6.25 24.48 -5.39
N LEU A 550 6.00 24.91 -4.15
CA LEU A 550 4.66 24.96 -3.58
C LEU A 550 3.92 26.20 -4.07
N LEU A 551 2.81 25.97 -4.77
CA LEU A 551 1.86 27.01 -5.10
C LEU A 551 1.13 27.53 -3.84
N PRO A 552 0.61 28.76 -3.85
CA PRO A 552 -0.16 29.27 -2.73
C PRO A 552 -1.31 28.33 -2.41
N THR A 553 -1.40 27.96 -1.14
CA THR A 553 -2.52 27.16 -0.65
C THR A 553 -3.48 28.01 0.18
N THR A 554 -4.71 27.53 0.30
CA THR A 554 -5.74 28.08 1.17
C THR A 554 -6.45 26.97 1.93
N THR A 555 -7.29 27.37 2.88
CA THR A 555 -8.13 26.45 3.64
C THR A 555 -9.56 26.57 3.15
N VAL A 556 -10.15 25.45 2.73
CA VAL A 556 -11.59 25.36 2.41
C VAL A 556 -12.32 24.77 3.61
N SER A 557 -13.32 25.49 4.10
CA SER A 557 -14.15 25.05 5.22
C SER A 557 -15.63 25.06 4.84
N GLY A 558 -16.42 24.25 5.52
CA GLY A 558 -17.84 24.10 5.24
C GLY A 558 -18.58 23.36 6.34
N THR A 559 -19.83 22.97 6.08
CA THR A 559 -20.63 22.13 6.97
C THR A 559 -21.36 21.08 6.15
N ILE A 560 -21.31 19.84 6.62
CA ILE A 560 -22.03 18.70 6.08
C ILE A 560 -23.30 18.50 6.91
N GLN A 561 -24.41 18.23 6.26
CA GLN A 561 -25.68 17.92 6.91
C GLN A 561 -26.27 16.63 6.36
N TYR A 562 -27.06 15.95 7.18
CA TYR A 562 -27.86 14.82 6.74
C TYR A 562 -28.93 15.24 5.73
N ASN A 563 -29.26 14.33 4.81
CA ASN A 563 -30.53 14.45 4.11
C ASN A 563 -31.67 14.29 5.14
N PRO A 564 -32.54 15.29 5.35
CA PRO A 564 -33.62 15.21 6.34
C PRO A 564 -34.65 14.11 6.06
N LYS A 565 -34.64 13.49 4.86
CA LYS A 565 -35.44 12.29 4.56
C LYS A 565 -34.91 11.02 5.24
N VAL A 566 -33.70 11.07 5.80
CA VAL A 566 -33.00 9.95 6.42
C VAL A 566 -32.97 10.18 7.93
N THR A 567 -33.74 9.40 8.69
CA THR A 567 -33.82 9.54 10.16
C THR A 567 -33.26 8.30 10.87
N GLY A 568 -32.53 8.50 11.97
CA GLY A 568 -32.06 7.41 12.84
C GLY A 568 -30.80 6.70 12.36
N ILE A 569 -30.02 7.32 11.47
CA ILE A 569 -28.78 6.74 10.93
C ILE A 569 -27.59 7.33 11.65
N ASN A 570 -26.65 6.46 12.04
CA ASN A 570 -25.32 6.82 12.51
C ASN A 570 -24.37 6.54 11.35
N VAL A 571 -23.84 7.58 10.71
CA VAL A 571 -22.91 7.42 9.57
C VAL A 571 -21.46 7.28 10.00
N GLY A 572 -21.20 7.12 11.30
CA GLY A 572 -19.85 7.02 11.84
C GLY A 572 -18.98 8.20 11.43
N LYS A 573 -17.72 7.93 11.05
CA LYS A 573 -16.80 8.98 10.63
C LYS A 573 -17.19 9.48 9.24
N THR A 574 -17.08 10.79 9.01
CA THR A 574 -17.22 11.35 7.67
C THR A 574 -15.86 11.81 7.16
N PHE A 575 -15.45 11.27 6.02
CA PHE A 575 -14.26 11.69 5.28
C PHE A 575 -14.67 12.76 4.29
N VAL A 576 -13.96 13.89 4.27
CA VAL A 576 -14.15 14.96 3.29
C VAL A 576 -12.87 15.06 2.47
N THR A 577 -12.99 14.96 1.16
CA THR A 577 -11.85 14.93 0.23
C THR A 577 -12.03 15.99 -0.85
N ALA A 578 -10.92 16.55 -1.30
CA ALA A 578 -10.86 17.51 -2.39
C ALA A 578 -10.01 16.94 -3.51
N TYR A 579 -10.54 16.88 -4.72
CA TYR A 579 -9.83 16.37 -5.91
C TYR A 579 -9.66 17.45 -6.97
N SER A 580 -8.66 17.26 -7.84
CA SER A 580 -8.42 18.12 -9.02
C SER A 580 -9.46 17.96 -10.14
N GLY A 581 -10.20 16.85 -10.13
CA GLY A 581 -11.20 16.51 -11.15
C GLY A 581 -12.49 15.92 -10.54
N PRO A 582 -13.56 15.81 -11.36
CA PRO A 582 -14.88 15.35 -10.92
C PRO A 582 -14.96 13.83 -10.67
N ILE A 583 -13.91 13.07 -10.99
CA ILE A 583 -13.87 11.61 -10.88
C ILE A 583 -12.72 11.23 -9.94
N PRO A 584 -12.98 10.98 -8.64
CA PRO A 584 -11.96 10.70 -7.63
C PRO A 584 -10.94 9.62 -8.02
N GLN A 585 -11.38 8.59 -8.75
CA GLN A 585 -10.58 7.43 -9.11
C GLN A 585 -9.42 7.74 -10.05
N ILE A 586 -9.54 8.81 -10.84
CA ILE A 586 -8.52 9.23 -11.83
C ILE A 586 -8.03 10.66 -11.57
N SER A 587 -8.48 11.28 -10.48
CA SER A 587 -8.12 12.64 -10.10
C SER A 587 -7.14 12.62 -8.94
N THR A 588 -6.23 13.60 -8.90
CA THR A 588 -5.30 13.78 -7.78
C THR A 588 -6.05 14.24 -6.52
N LEU A 589 -5.79 13.58 -5.39
CA LEU A 589 -6.26 14.05 -4.08
C LEU A 589 -5.46 15.28 -3.66
N LEU A 590 -6.12 16.44 -3.61
CA LEU A 590 -5.52 17.71 -3.24
C LEU A 590 -5.48 17.94 -1.73
N GLY A 591 -6.39 17.30 -0.98
CA GLY A 591 -6.47 17.43 0.46
C GLY A 591 -7.67 16.70 1.05
N SER A 592 -7.63 16.47 2.36
CA SER A 592 -8.68 15.77 3.08
C SER A 592 -8.90 16.30 4.50
N ALA A 593 -10.05 15.99 5.06
CA ALA A 593 -10.38 16.17 6.47
C ALA A 593 -11.21 14.97 6.95
N VAL A 594 -11.12 14.67 8.24
CA VAL A 594 -11.93 13.63 8.88
C VAL A 594 -12.68 14.26 10.04
N ILE A 595 -14.00 14.08 10.05
CA ILE A 595 -14.88 14.55 11.13
C ILE A 595 -15.61 13.35 11.72
N SER A 596 -15.95 13.43 13.01
CA SER A 596 -16.50 12.29 13.77
C SER A 596 -17.92 11.89 13.37
N ASP A 597 -18.62 12.78 12.68
CA ASP A 597 -19.99 12.69 12.17
C ASP A 597 -20.17 13.84 11.16
N VAL A 598 -21.34 14.03 10.55
CA VAL A 598 -21.67 15.23 9.76
C VAL A 598 -21.51 16.49 10.62
N GLY A 599 -20.95 17.54 10.04
CA GLY A 599 -20.69 18.76 10.77
C GLY A 599 -19.71 19.69 10.06
N ALA A 600 -19.09 20.58 10.81
CA ALA A 600 -18.10 21.51 10.26
C ALA A 600 -16.82 20.78 9.89
N TYR A 601 -16.29 21.06 8.69
CA TYR A 601 -15.01 20.54 8.23
C TYR A 601 -14.08 21.66 7.77
N SER A 602 -12.79 21.36 7.70
CA SER A 602 -11.76 22.27 7.21
C SER A 602 -10.62 21.51 6.55
N ILE A 603 -10.37 21.75 5.27
CA ILE A 603 -9.28 21.15 4.48
C ILE A 603 -8.24 22.24 4.19
N PRO A 604 -7.09 22.25 4.89
CA PRO A 604 -5.99 23.16 4.58
C PRO A 604 -5.21 22.71 3.34
N GLY A 605 -4.32 23.56 2.82
CA GLY A 605 -3.35 23.14 1.80
C GLY A 605 -3.87 23.08 0.36
N LEU A 606 -5.07 23.61 0.08
CA LEU A 606 -5.67 23.51 -1.25
C LEU A 606 -5.19 24.62 -2.19
N PRO A 607 -4.86 24.32 -3.46
CA PRO A 607 -4.23 25.28 -4.37
C PRO A 607 -5.17 26.44 -4.72
N ILE A 608 -4.71 27.68 -4.56
CA ILE A 608 -5.44 28.89 -4.99
C ILE A 608 -5.45 28.97 -6.52
N GLY A 609 -6.56 29.42 -7.12
CA GLY A 609 -6.71 29.58 -8.57
C GLY A 609 -7.25 28.34 -9.29
N SER A 610 -7.25 27.18 -8.61
CA SER A 610 -7.72 25.91 -9.17
C SER A 610 -9.21 25.67 -8.89
N THR A 611 -9.86 24.94 -9.80
CA THR A 611 -11.18 24.32 -9.55
C THR A 611 -10.94 23.07 -8.72
N ILE A 612 -11.73 22.88 -7.66
CA ILE A 612 -11.65 21.67 -6.83
C ILE A 612 -13.01 20.99 -6.78
N TYR A 613 -13.01 19.68 -6.56
CA TYR A 613 -14.21 18.87 -6.44
C TYR A 613 -14.24 18.27 -5.04
N LEU A 614 -15.27 18.60 -4.26
CA LEU A 614 -15.41 18.12 -2.90
C LEU A 614 -16.31 16.88 -2.86
N PHE A 615 -15.86 15.87 -2.13
CA PHE A 615 -16.60 14.65 -1.88
C PHE A 615 -16.62 14.40 -0.38
N ALA A 616 -17.76 13.92 0.12
CA ALA A 616 -17.90 13.45 1.48
C ALA A 616 -18.45 12.03 1.50
N TYR A 617 -17.89 11.20 2.37
CA TYR A 617 -18.27 9.82 2.55
C TYR A 617 -18.43 9.52 4.03
N GLY A 618 -19.64 9.16 4.44
CA GLY A 618 -19.96 8.69 5.79
C GLY A 618 -19.74 7.19 5.88
N ASP A 619 -18.79 6.79 6.71
CA ASP A 619 -18.31 5.44 6.97
C ASP A 619 -19.00 4.85 8.21
N THR A 620 -20.06 4.10 7.94
CA THR A 620 -21.03 3.62 8.94
C THR A 620 -20.44 2.53 9.83
N ASP A 621 -19.59 1.66 9.28
CA ASP A 621 -18.93 0.57 10.00
C ASP A 621 -17.52 0.95 10.51
N ASN A 622 -17.07 2.17 10.19
CA ASN A 622 -15.81 2.78 10.63
C ASN A 622 -14.61 1.91 10.24
N ASN A 623 -14.59 1.40 9.01
CA ASN A 623 -13.53 0.55 8.44
C ASN A 623 -12.63 1.30 7.41
N GLY A 624 -13.04 2.51 6.97
CA GLY A 624 -12.38 3.33 5.96
C GLY A 624 -12.54 2.86 4.50
N ILE A 625 -13.39 1.87 4.24
CA ILE A 625 -13.66 1.21 2.96
C ILE A 625 -15.09 1.56 2.57
N MET A 626 -15.26 2.35 1.52
CA MET A 626 -16.58 2.71 1.03
C MET A 626 -17.29 1.48 0.45
N ASN A 627 -18.36 1.04 1.10
CA ASN A 627 -19.11 -0.15 0.68
C ASN A 627 -20.64 0.08 0.66
N SER A 628 -21.39 -0.99 0.36
CA SER A 628 -22.85 -0.99 0.42
C SER A 628 -23.33 -0.81 1.87
N GLY A 629 -23.71 0.41 2.23
CA GLY A 629 -24.09 0.78 3.60
C GLY A 629 -23.58 2.15 4.00
N ASP A 630 -22.54 2.62 3.31
CA ASP A 630 -22.00 3.97 3.46
C ASP A 630 -22.77 5.00 2.65
N TYR A 631 -22.52 6.26 2.96
CA TYR A 631 -23.27 7.38 2.40
C TYR A 631 -22.31 8.31 1.67
N SER A 632 -22.65 8.77 0.47
CA SER A 632 -21.82 9.71 -0.28
C SER A 632 -22.56 11.01 -0.63
N GLY A 633 -21.78 12.08 -0.81
CA GLY A 633 -22.27 13.38 -1.24
C GLY A 633 -21.18 14.16 -1.95
N THR A 634 -21.55 14.90 -2.98
CA THR A 634 -20.59 15.63 -3.85
C THR A 634 -20.98 17.08 -4.00
N ALA A 635 -19.98 17.96 -4.10
CA ALA A 635 -20.18 19.36 -4.47
C ALA A 635 -19.03 19.84 -5.38
N THR A 636 -19.37 20.42 -6.53
CA THR A 636 -18.40 21.11 -7.39
C THR A 636 -18.14 22.51 -6.85
N VAL A 637 -16.86 22.87 -6.70
CA VAL A 637 -16.44 24.18 -6.21
C VAL A 637 -15.82 24.97 -7.36
N LYS A 638 -16.35 26.17 -7.61
CA LYS A 638 -15.79 27.13 -8.59
C LYS A 638 -14.33 27.50 -8.25
N PRO A 639 -13.54 28.07 -9.18
CA PRO A 639 -12.13 28.41 -8.96
C PRO A 639 -11.92 29.13 -7.62
N LEU A 640 -11.02 28.60 -6.79
CA LEU A 640 -10.69 29.18 -5.50
C LEU A 640 -10.04 30.55 -5.70
N THR A 641 -10.66 31.62 -5.18
CA THR A 641 -10.05 32.96 -5.18
C THR A 641 -9.44 33.27 -3.81
N SER A 642 -8.45 34.17 -3.78
CA SER A 642 -7.65 34.50 -2.60
C SER A 642 -8.43 35.03 -1.38
N THR A 643 -9.74 35.31 -1.51
CA THR A 643 -10.51 36.01 -0.46
C THR A 643 -11.75 35.29 0.08
N ALA A 644 -12.34 34.29 -0.58
CA ALA A 644 -13.49 33.59 0.00
C ALA A 644 -13.91 32.34 -0.76
N ILE A 645 -13.86 31.17 -0.11
CA ILE A 645 -15.06 30.36 0.03
C ILE A 645 -15.12 29.74 1.44
N LYS A 646 -15.82 30.40 2.37
CA LYS A 646 -15.92 29.97 3.78
C LYS A 646 -17.08 29.00 4.07
N ASN A 647 -18.00 28.80 3.13
CA ASN A 647 -19.24 28.05 3.34
C ASN A 647 -19.65 27.28 2.07
N LEU A 648 -18.91 26.23 1.71
CA LEU A 648 -19.40 25.24 0.75
C LEU A 648 -20.00 24.08 1.55
N GLY A 649 -21.29 23.84 1.40
CA GLY A 649 -21.94 22.72 2.06
C GLY A 649 -22.14 21.59 1.06
N ILE A 650 -21.56 20.42 1.33
CA ILE A 650 -22.16 19.17 0.86
C ILE A 650 -23.45 19.07 1.66
N THR A 651 -24.54 19.55 1.07
CA THR A 651 -25.74 19.88 1.84
C THR A 651 -26.48 18.63 2.27
N ARG A 652 -26.25 17.50 1.58
CA ARG A 652 -26.87 16.21 1.87
C ARG A 652 -25.94 15.09 1.46
N ILE A 653 -25.60 14.23 2.40
CA ILE A 653 -25.22 12.86 2.10
C ILE A 653 -26.54 12.07 1.95
N SER A 654 -26.73 11.40 0.82
CA SER A 654 -27.89 10.53 0.58
C SER A 654 -27.37 9.17 0.13
N PRO A 655 -28.09 8.05 0.34
CA PRO A 655 -27.85 6.90 -0.52
C PRO A 655 -27.95 7.40 -1.96
N SER A 656 -27.00 7.06 -2.83
CA SER A 656 -27.10 7.49 -4.23
C SER A 656 -28.44 7.02 -4.77
N GLU A 657 -29.26 7.95 -5.27
CA GLU A 657 -30.40 7.56 -6.08
C GLU A 657 -29.82 7.19 -7.44
N THR A 658 -29.49 5.92 -7.63
CA THR A 658 -29.13 5.41 -8.95
C THR A 658 -30.42 4.98 -9.62
N GLU A 659 -30.70 5.56 -10.79
CA GLU A 659 -31.82 5.13 -11.61
C GLU A 659 -31.36 3.98 -12.50
N LEU A 660 -31.93 2.79 -12.32
CA LEU A 660 -31.79 1.74 -13.31
C LEU A 660 -32.64 2.15 -14.52
N SER A 661 -31.98 2.70 -15.54
CA SER A 661 -32.59 3.09 -16.80
C SER A 661 -32.22 2.10 -17.89
N ALA A 662 -33.22 1.40 -18.41
CA ALA A 662 -33.08 0.49 -19.55
C ALA A 662 -34.26 0.67 -20.50
N THR A 663 -34.07 0.37 -21.79
CA THR A 663 -35.20 0.17 -22.69
C THR A 663 -35.58 -1.31 -22.65
N ILE A 664 -36.73 -1.63 -22.09
CA ILE A 664 -37.26 -3.00 -22.13
C ILE A 664 -37.96 -3.21 -23.47
N HIS A 665 -37.59 -4.29 -24.16
CA HIS A 665 -38.19 -4.76 -25.40
C HIS A 665 -39.28 -5.80 -25.13
N PRO A 666 -40.24 -5.99 -26.06
CA PRO A 666 -41.17 -7.11 -25.98
C PRO A 666 -40.41 -8.44 -25.92
N GLY A 667 -40.84 -9.35 -25.04
CA GLY A 667 -40.17 -10.61 -24.78
C GLY A 667 -39.17 -10.52 -23.63
N TRP A 668 -38.08 -11.27 -23.75
CA TRP A 668 -37.07 -11.43 -22.70
C TRP A 668 -35.96 -10.37 -22.79
N ASN A 669 -35.64 -9.78 -21.65
CA ASN A 669 -34.61 -8.77 -21.45
C ASN A 669 -33.69 -9.24 -20.33
N LEU A 670 -32.38 -9.13 -20.53
CA LEU A 670 -31.39 -9.55 -19.55
C LEU A 670 -30.75 -8.30 -18.93
N LEU A 671 -31.05 -8.08 -17.65
CA LEU A 671 -30.65 -6.90 -16.91
C LEU A 671 -29.82 -7.30 -15.69
N SER A 672 -29.17 -6.32 -15.08
CA SER A 672 -28.57 -6.44 -13.76
C SER A 672 -28.89 -5.21 -12.95
N SER A 673 -28.55 -5.26 -11.66
CA SER A 673 -28.61 -4.09 -10.82
C SER A 673 -27.32 -3.94 -10.02
N PRO A 674 -26.70 -2.74 -10.02
CA PRO A 674 -25.58 -2.45 -9.12
C PRO A 674 -26.02 -2.34 -7.65
N ILE A 675 -27.33 -2.21 -7.40
CA ILE A 675 -27.93 -2.01 -6.06
C ILE A 675 -28.95 -3.11 -5.78
N GLY A 676 -28.99 -3.60 -4.54
CA GLY A 676 -29.97 -4.59 -4.12
C GLY A 676 -31.38 -3.99 -3.99
N PHE A 677 -32.42 -4.75 -4.34
CA PHE A 677 -33.80 -4.31 -4.16
C PHE A 677 -34.80 -5.45 -3.94
N ASN A 678 -35.88 -5.13 -3.20
CA ASN A 678 -37.02 -6.02 -3.01
C ASN A 678 -37.89 -6.08 -4.27
N VAL A 679 -37.97 -7.25 -4.90
CA VAL A 679 -38.61 -7.42 -6.20
C VAL A 679 -40.11 -7.12 -6.17
N PRO A 680 -40.92 -7.61 -5.19
CA PRO A 680 -42.34 -7.27 -5.11
C PRO A 680 -42.60 -5.77 -4.96
N ALA A 681 -41.91 -5.09 -4.05
CA ALA A 681 -42.10 -3.66 -3.81
C ALA A 681 -41.77 -2.83 -5.07
N THR A 682 -40.77 -3.27 -5.81
CA THR A 682 -40.19 -2.55 -6.93
C THR A 682 -40.90 -2.82 -8.27
N LEU A 683 -41.32 -4.06 -8.54
CA LEU A 683 -41.94 -4.43 -9.82
C LEU A 683 -43.47 -4.35 -9.82
N MET A 684 -44.13 -4.41 -8.66
CA MET A 684 -45.60 -4.35 -8.59
C MET A 684 -46.19 -3.04 -9.18
N PRO A 685 -45.57 -1.85 -9.00
CA PRO A 685 -46.02 -0.63 -9.68
C PRO A 685 -45.95 -0.73 -11.22
N ALA A 686 -45.04 -1.55 -11.75
CA ALA A 686 -44.81 -1.75 -13.18
C ALA A 686 -45.57 -2.96 -13.78
N LYS A 687 -46.53 -3.54 -13.07
CA LYS A 687 -47.26 -4.76 -13.49
C LYS A 687 -47.98 -4.67 -14.85
N ALA A 688 -48.27 -3.47 -15.35
CA ALA A 688 -48.85 -3.28 -16.68
C ALA A 688 -47.82 -3.49 -17.81
N SER A 689 -46.53 -3.38 -17.49
CA SER A 689 -45.42 -3.36 -18.45
C SER A 689 -44.47 -4.54 -18.29
N ILE A 690 -44.59 -5.33 -17.21
CA ILE A 690 -43.76 -6.51 -16.93
C ILE A 690 -44.69 -7.66 -16.62
N THR A 691 -44.42 -8.83 -17.21
CA THR A 691 -45.15 -10.09 -16.99
C THR A 691 -44.51 -10.90 -15.87
N SER A 692 -43.18 -11.01 -15.85
CA SER A 692 -42.45 -11.79 -14.85
C SER A 692 -40.98 -11.41 -14.77
N ALA A 693 -40.37 -11.63 -13.61
CA ALA A 693 -38.93 -11.53 -13.37
C ALA A 693 -38.36 -12.89 -12.94
N TRP A 694 -37.15 -13.21 -13.40
CA TRP A 694 -36.50 -14.50 -13.14
C TRP A 694 -35.02 -14.31 -12.79
N LYS A 695 -34.55 -15.03 -11.79
CA LYS A 695 -33.12 -15.07 -11.39
C LYS A 695 -32.64 -16.51 -11.33
N TRP A 696 -31.38 -16.74 -11.67
CA TRP A 696 -30.71 -18.01 -11.46
C TRP A 696 -29.83 -17.93 -10.21
N HIS A 697 -30.12 -18.77 -9.21
CA HIS A 697 -29.41 -18.75 -7.93
C HIS A 697 -29.33 -20.16 -7.35
N GLY A 698 -28.14 -20.60 -6.92
CA GLY A 698 -27.97 -21.90 -6.25
C GLY A 698 -28.44 -23.11 -7.08
N SER A 699 -28.17 -23.11 -8.39
CA SER A 699 -28.61 -24.13 -9.36
C SER A 699 -30.13 -24.27 -9.57
N LYS A 700 -30.91 -23.27 -9.16
CA LYS A 700 -32.36 -23.23 -9.36
C LYS A 700 -32.81 -21.88 -9.91
N TRP A 701 -33.94 -21.88 -10.60
CA TRP A 701 -34.63 -20.66 -10.99
C TRP A 701 -35.47 -20.14 -9.83
N GLU A 702 -35.45 -18.82 -9.64
CA GLU A 702 -36.35 -18.07 -8.78
C GLU A 702 -37.22 -17.17 -9.65
N VAL A 703 -38.52 -17.07 -9.35
CA VAL A 703 -39.50 -16.36 -10.20
C VAL A 703 -40.42 -15.45 -9.40
N TYR A 704 -40.76 -14.30 -10.00
CA TYR A 704 -41.84 -13.40 -9.58
C TYR A 704 -42.76 -13.13 -10.78
N ILE A 705 -44.07 -13.34 -10.63
CA ILE A 705 -45.09 -13.11 -11.65
C ILE A 705 -45.97 -11.95 -11.22
N THR A 706 -45.82 -10.80 -11.89
CA THR A 706 -46.50 -9.53 -11.56
C THR A 706 -48.01 -9.58 -11.75
N THR A 707 -48.50 -10.48 -12.62
CA THR A 707 -49.92 -10.63 -12.95
C THR A 707 -50.68 -11.53 -11.97
N ASP A 708 -49.96 -12.25 -11.09
CA ASP A 708 -50.57 -13.14 -10.10
C ASP A 708 -50.76 -12.41 -8.76
N GLY A 709 -51.85 -12.70 -8.05
CA GLY A 709 -52.23 -12.01 -6.82
C GLY A 709 -51.26 -12.24 -5.66
N ASP A 710 -50.51 -13.34 -5.68
CA ASP A 710 -49.48 -13.69 -4.69
C ASP A 710 -48.04 -13.49 -5.21
N GLY A 711 -47.88 -12.80 -6.35
CA GLY A 711 -46.59 -12.62 -7.01
C GLY A 711 -46.03 -13.89 -7.67
N GLY A 712 -46.85 -14.93 -7.85
CA GLY A 712 -46.44 -16.22 -8.42
C GLY A 712 -45.83 -17.18 -7.40
N LYS A 713 -46.01 -16.94 -6.09
CA LYS A 713 -45.46 -17.80 -5.02
C LYS A 713 -46.01 -19.22 -5.09
N THR A 714 -47.31 -19.38 -5.31
CA THR A 714 -47.96 -20.68 -5.51
C THR A 714 -47.45 -21.36 -6.78
N TYR A 715 -47.29 -20.59 -7.87
CA TYR A 715 -46.72 -21.09 -9.12
C TYR A 715 -45.30 -21.61 -8.93
N ALA A 716 -44.42 -20.82 -8.32
CA ALA A 716 -43.03 -21.19 -8.05
C ALA A 716 -42.94 -22.52 -7.30
N ALA A 717 -43.66 -22.63 -6.17
CA ALA A 717 -43.71 -23.86 -5.38
C ALA A 717 -44.22 -25.07 -6.18
N SER A 718 -45.26 -24.90 -7.02
CA SER A 718 -45.82 -25.98 -7.83
C SER A 718 -44.87 -26.49 -8.93
N LYS A 719 -43.91 -25.67 -9.35
CA LYS A 719 -42.94 -25.99 -10.42
C LYS A 719 -41.55 -26.34 -9.88
N GLY A 720 -41.34 -26.27 -8.57
CA GLY A 720 -40.04 -26.48 -7.95
C GLY A 720 -39.07 -25.31 -8.12
N PHE A 721 -39.59 -24.11 -8.44
CA PHE A 721 -38.81 -22.87 -8.47
C PHE A 721 -38.77 -22.22 -7.08
N GLY A 722 -37.75 -21.41 -6.84
CA GLY A 722 -37.77 -20.47 -5.71
C GLY A 722 -38.69 -19.29 -5.99
N PHE A 723 -39.13 -18.61 -4.95
CA PHE A 723 -39.81 -17.33 -5.08
C PHE A 723 -38.76 -16.21 -5.13
N LEU A 724 -38.83 -15.35 -6.14
CA LEU A 724 -37.89 -14.24 -6.30
C LEU A 724 -38.31 -13.06 -5.41
N GLU A 725 -37.68 -12.96 -4.25
CA GLU A 725 -37.98 -11.90 -3.27
C GLU A 725 -37.05 -10.69 -3.41
N GLU A 726 -35.79 -10.94 -3.77
CA GLU A 726 -34.73 -9.93 -3.79
C GLU A 726 -33.74 -10.15 -4.95
N ILE A 727 -33.26 -9.05 -5.52
CA ILE A 727 -32.05 -8.99 -6.34
C ILE A 727 -30.97 -8.35 -5.48
N THR A 728 -29.82 -8.99 -5.32
CA THR A 728 -28.66 -8.41 -4.62
C THR A 728 -27.74 -7.69 -5.61
N PRO A 729 -26.86 -6.78 -5.14
CA PRO A 729 -25.91 -6.07 -6.00
C PRO A 729 -25.08 -7.01 -6.89
N GLY A 730 -25.05 -6.73 -8.19
CA GLY A 730 -24.29 -7.52 -9.17
C GLY A 730 -24.98 -8.81 -9.64
N GLU A 731 -26.17 -9.14 -9.15
CA GLU A 731 -26.96 -10.24 -9.72
C GLU A 731 -27.58 -9.83 -11.06
N GLY A 732 -27.56 -10.77 -12.00
CA GLY A 732 -28.30 -10.66 -13.24
C GLY A 732 -29.73 -11.20 -13.06
N PHE A 733 -30.67 -10.69 -13.83
CA PHE A 733 -32.04 -11.18 -13.86
C PHE A 733 -32.68 -10.97 -15.23
N TRP A 734 -33.65 -11.82 -15.54
CA TRP A 734 -34.47 -11.73 -16.74
C TRP A 734 -35.78 -11.03 -16.44
N LEU A 735 -36.15 -10.07 -17.28
CA LEU A 735 -37.49 -9.49 -17.32
C LEU A 735 -38.23 -9.89 -18.60
N ASN A 736 -39.44 -10.39 -18.44
CA ASN A 736 -40.37 -10.59 -19.55
C ASN A 736 -41.36 -9.43 -19.63
N SER A 737 -41.53 -8.86 -20.82
CA SER A 737 -42.45 -7.74 -21.04
C SER A 737 -43.33 -7.94 -22.29
N PRO A 738 -44.61 -7.53 -22.26
CA PRO A 738 -45.48 -7.61 -23.43
C PRO A 738 -45.25 -6.48 -24.46
N SER A 739 -44.55 -5.40 -24.10
CA SER A 739 -44.45 -4.20 -24.93
C SER A 739 -43.13 -3.47 -24.72
N LYS A 740 -42.69 -2.72 -25.74
CA LYS A 740 -41.51 -1.87 -25.58
C LYS A 740 -41.83 -0.71 -24.63
N VAL A 741 -41.10 -0.58 -23.53
CA VAL A 741 -41.27 0.51 -22.56
C VAL A 741 -39.92 1.06 -22.11
N PRO A 742 -39.77 2.40 -21.95
CA PRO A 742 -38.72 2.94 -21.10
C PRO A 742 -38.93 2.38 -19.69
N PHE A 743 -37.91 1.71 -19.18
CA PHE A 743 -37.91 1.16 -17.84
C PHE A 743 -36.96 1.98 -17.00
N ASN A 744 -37.56 2.89 -16.25
CA ASN A 744 -36.90 3.82 -15.38
C ASN A 744 -37.32 3.46 -13.96
N MET A 745 -36.36 2.93 -13.22
CA MET A 745 -36.59 2.42 -11.88
C MET A 745 -35.69 3.18 -10.91
N PRO A 746 -36.26 4.08 -10.10
CA PRO A 746 -35.48 4.71 -9.04
C PRO A 746 -35.13 3.63 -8.01
N LEU A 747 -33.85 3.29 -7.94
CA LEU A 747 -33.31 2.42 -6.89
C LEU A 747 -32.66 3.31 -5.85
N LEU A 748 -32.96 3.03 -4.58
CA LEU A 748 -32.36 3.72 -3.44
C LEU A 748 -31.26 2.81 -2.87
N GLY A 749 -30.00 3.20 -3.03
CA GLY A 749 -28.88 2.48 -2.44
C GLY A 749 -27.56 2.86 -3.08
N VAL A 750 -26.45 2.47 -2.47
CA VAL A 750 -25.11 2.67 -3.05
C VAL A 750 -24.75 1.44 -3.87
N PRO A 751 -24.31 1.60 -5.13
CA PRO A 751 -23.71 0.52 -5.91
C PRO A 751 -22.68 -0.24 -5.08
N ASP A 752 -22.76 -1.57 -5.07
CA ASP A 752 -21.61 -2.37 -4.60
C ASP A 752 -20.46 -2.13 -5.58
N ILE A 753 -19.21 -2.09 -5.13
CA ILE A 753 -18.04 -1.92 -6.01
C ILE A 753 -17.08 -3.11 -5.95
N GLY A 754 -17.45 -4.17 -5.22
CA GLY A 754 -16.62 -5.35 -5.09
C GLY A 754 -16.57 -6.24 -6.33
N PRO A 755 -15.66 -7.24 -6.35
CA PRO A 755 -15.55 -8.20 -7.44
C PRO A 755 -16.83 -9.06 -7.57
N LEU A 756 -17.01 -9.65 -8.75
CA LEU A 756 -18.08 -10.61 -9.00
C LEU A 756 -17.78 -11.94 -8.29
N ALA A 757 -18.66 -12.35 -7.39
CA ALA A 757 -18.56 -13.67 -6.76
C ALA A 757 -19.03 -14.75 -7.75
N LEU A 758 -18.09 -15.45 -8.39
CA LEU A 758 -18.37 -16.48 -9.39
C LEU A 758 -18.16 -17.89 -8.83
N ALA A 759 -19.22 -18.69 -8.83
CA ALA A 759 -19.16 -20.13 -8.59
C ALA A 759 -18.70 -20.88 -9.85
N ASN A 760 -18.24 -22.13 -9.69
CA ASN A 760 -17.97 -23.00 -10.84
C ASN A 760 -19.27 -23.30 -11.59
N GLY A 761 -19.21 -23.28 -12.92
CA GLY A 761 -20.36 -23.42 -13.81
C GLY A 761 -21.03 -22.09 -14.16
N TRP A 762 -22.34 -22.12 -14.37
CA TRP A 762 -23.13 -20.99 -14.86
C TRP A 762 -23.55 -20.02 -13.75
N ASN A 763 -23.18 -18.76 -13.94
CA ASN A 763 -23.51 -17.64 -13.07
C ASN A 763 -24.32 -16.61 -13.88
N LEU A 764 -25.40 -16.10 -13.28
CA LEU A 764 -26.18 -15.00 -13.85
C LEU A 764 -25.89 -13.74 -13.05
N VAL A 765 -25.08 -12.85 -13.62
CA VAL A 765 -24.48 -11.70 -12.92
C VAL A 765 -24.59 -10.43 -13.77
N GLY A 766 -24.12 -9.31 -13.27
CA GLY A 766 -23.84 -8.10 -14.03
C GLY A 766 -22.95 -7.16 -13.24
N LEU A 767 -22.64 -6.00 -13.80
CA LEU A 767 -21.71 -5.07 -13.14
C LEU A 767 -22.30 -4.55 -11.83
N LYS A 768 -21.43 -4.47 -10.82
CA LYS A 768 -21.71 -3.87 -9.53
C LYS A 768 -21.50 -2.34 -9.56
N GLY A 769 -20.54 -1.85 -10.35
CA GLY A 769 -20.27 -0.43 -10.53
C GLY A 769 -21.11 0.28 -11.60
N GLU A 770 -21.01 1.62 -11.64
CA GLU A 770 -21.73 2.51 -12.57
C GLU A 770 -20.96 2.81 -13.88
N TYR A 771 -19.83 2.14 -14.12
CA TYR A 771 -19.02 2.35 -15.32
C TYR A 771 -18.97 1.09 -16.19
N PRO A 772 -18.94 1.24 -17.53
CA PRO A 772 -18.72 0.11 -18.42
C PRO A 772 -17.40 -0.59 -18.11
N THR A 773 -17.38 -1.91 -18.24
CA THR A 773 -16.19 -2.73 -18.01
C THR A 773 -15.88 -3.58 -19.23
N TYR A 774 -14.60 -3.68 -19.59
CA TYR A 774 -14.14 -4.54 -20.66
C TYR A 774 -14.17 -6.01 -20.23
N VAL A 775 -14.55 -6.90 -21.15
CA VAL A 775 -14.54 -8.35 -20.90
C VAL A 775 -13.14 -8.85 -20.52
N SER A 776 -12.08 -8.25 -21.09
CA SER A 776 -10.70 -8.57 -20.75
C SER A 776 -10.39 -8.33 -19.27
N THR A 777 -10.89 -7.23 -18.69
CA THR A 777 -10.73 -6.92 -17.26
C THR A 777 -11.40 -7.97 -16.38
N ILE A 778 -12.67 -8.30 -16.65
CA ILE A 778 -13.41 -9.32 -15.89
C ILE A 778 -12.68 -10.68 -15.93
N SER A 779 -12.14 -11.02 -17.09
CA SER A 779 -11.43 -12.29 -17.30
C SER A 779 -10.07 -12.33 -16.61
N ALA A 780 -9.36 -11.21 -16.54
CA ALA A 780 -8.09 -11.10 -15.83
C ALA A 780 -8.29 -11.22 -14.30
N GLU A 781 -9.36 -10.64 -13.78
CA GLU A 781 -9.71 -10.68 -12.34
C GLU A 781 -10.29 -12.03 -11.91
N ASN A 782 -10.79 -12.84 -12.84
CA ASN A 782 -11.46 -14.10 -12.56
C ASN A 782 -10.89 -15.23 -13.42
N SER A 783 -9.88 -15.92 -12.88
CA SER A 783 -9.31 -17.09 -13.54
C SER A 783 -10.36 -18.20 -13.74
N GLY A 784 -10.23 -18.91 -14.86
CA GLY A 784 -11.11 -20.03 -15.21
C GLY A 784 -12.34 -19.66 -16.05
N ILE A 785 -12.63 -18.39 -16.32
CA ILE A 785 -13.77 -18.04 -17.18
C ILE A 785 -13.63 -18.66 -18.58
N VAL A 786 -14.61 -19.49 -18.95
CA VAL A 786 -14.68 -20.16 -20.25
C VAL A 786 -15.42 -19.29 -21.27
N SER A 787 -16.51 -18.65 -20.87
CA SER A 787 -17.33 -17.85 -21.79
C SER A 787 -18.21 -16.84 -21.05
N ILE A 788 -18.43 -15.69 -21.69
CA ILE A 788 -19.34 -14.64 -21.23
C ILE A 788 -20.39 -14.38 -22.30
N TRP A 789 -21.66 -14.33 -21.91
CA TRP A 789 -22.80 -14.16 -22.81
C TRP A 789 -23.70 -13.02 -22.36
N LYS A 790 -24.13 -12.20 -23.31
CA LYS A 790 -25.08 -11.11 -23.12
C LYS A 790 -26.24 -11.29 -24.09
N TRP A 791 -27.45 -10.99 -23.64
CA TRP A 791 -28.63 -10.96 -24.51
C TRP A 791 -28.97 -9.51 -24.83
N ASP A 792 -28.97 -9.18 -26.11
CA ASP A 792 -29.27 -7.83 -26.60
C ASP A 792 -30.29 -7.90 -27.75
N ASN A 793 -31.48 -7.36 -27.50
CA ASN A 793 -32.54 -7.18 -28.49
C ASN A 793 -32.83 -8.41 -29.38
N GLY A 794 -33.00 -9.59 -28.76
CA GLY A 794 -33.33 -10.81 -29.49
C GLY A 794 -32.11 -11.61 -29.99
N LYS A 795 -30.88 -11.15 -29.72
CA LYS A 795 -29.65 -11.78 -30.21
C LYS A 795 -28.65 -11.98 -29.07
N TRP A 796 -27.92 -13.10 -29.12
CA TRP A 796 -26.79 -13.35 -28.22
C TRP A 796 -25.53 -12.63 -28.70
N SER A 797 -24.83 -12.01 -27.76
CA SER A 797 -23.45 -11.57 -27.86
C SER A 797 -22.57 -12.46 -26.99
N VAL A 798 -21.38 -12.83 -27.46
CA VAL A 798 -20.49 -13.76 -26.75
C VAL A 798 -19.03 -13.33 -26.80
N ALA A 799 -18.32 -13.61 -25.71
CA ALA A 799 -16.87 -13.51 -25.60
C ALA A 799 -16.28 -14.81 -25.04
N LEU A 800 -15.16 -15.24 -25.61
CA LEU A 800 -14.38 -16.40 -25.17
C LEU A 800 -12.96 -15.91 -24.83
N PRO A 801 -12.61 -15.70 -23.55
CA PRO A 801 -11.32 -15.11 -23.18
C PRO A 801 -10.09 -15.90 -23.65
N GLY A 802 -10.24 -17.21 -23.88
CA GLY A 802 -9.18 -18.08 -24.39
C GLY A 802 -9.12 -18.20 -25.92
N GLU A 803 -9.87 -17.40 -26.68
CA GLU A 803 -9.86 -17.45 -28.15
C GLU A 803 -8.64 -16.73 -28.74
N GLU A 804 -7.94 -17.35 -29.70
CA GLU A 804 -6.79 -16.74 -30.38
C GLU A 804 -7.15 -15.47 -31.15
N THR A 805 -8.33 -15.43 -31.76
CA THR A 805 -8.85 -14.29 -32.52
C THR A 805 -10.16 -13.82 -31.88
N PRO A 806 -10.14 -12.76 -31.05
CA PRO A 806 -11.33 -12.28 -30.35
C PRO A 806 -12.53 -12.11 -31.29
N GLY A 807 -13.60 -12.88 -31.06
CA GLY A 807 -14.87 -12.78 -31.80
C GLY A 807 -15.00 -13.71 -33.01
N GLY A 808 -14.00 -14.53 -33.32
CA GLY A 808 -14.06 -15.52 -34.41
C GLY A 808 -15.22 -16.51 -34.24
N TYR A 809 -15.40 -17.04 -33.03
CA TYR A 809 -16.49 -17.94 -32.66
C TYR A 809 -17.85 -17.24 -32.83
N ALA A 810 -17.96 -16.01 -32.31
CA ALA A 810 -19.19 -15.23 -32.41
C ALA A 810 -19.62 -15.07 -33.87
N ALA A 811 -18.68 -14.65 -34.74
CA ALA A 811 -18.93 -14.51 -36.17
C ALA A 811 -19.34 -15.85 -36.82
N SER A 812 -18.64 -16.95 -36.51
CA SER A 812 -18.93 -18.27 -37.10
C SER A 812 -20.31 -18.84 -36.73
N LYS A 813 -20.88 -18.40 -35.61
CA LYS A 813 -22.19 -18.85 -35.10
C LYS A 813 -23.31 -17.83 -35.31
N GLY A 814 -23.02 -16.68 -35.91
CA GLY A 814 -23.99 -15.60 -36.12
C GLY A 814 -24.33 -14.82 -34.84
N PHE A 815 -23.51 -14.93 -33.79
CA PHE A 815 -23.60 -14.09 -32.59
C PHE A 815 -22.91 -12.74 -32.83
N SER A 816 -23.16 -11.77 -31.95
CA SER A 816 -22.37 -10.54 -31.90
C SER A 816 -21.13 -10.75 -31.01
N HIS A 817 -20.03 -10.06 -31.30
CA HIS A 817 -18.87 -10.07 -30.40
C HIS A 817 -19.16 -9.20 -29.18
N LEU A 818 -18.88 -9.72 -27.98
CA LEU A 818 -19.00 -8.98 -26.73
C LEU A 818 -17.62 -8.48 -26.27
N SER A 819 -17.37 -7.18 -26.34
CA SER A 819 -16.11 -6.58 -25.86
C SER A 819 -16.26 -5.80 -24.55
N THR A 820 -17.47 -5.27 -24.32
CA THR A 820 -17.77 -4.34 -23.22
C THR A 820 -19.14 -4.66 -22.66
N ILE A 821 -19.28 -4.53 -21.34
CA ILE A 821 -20.53 -4.65 -20.62
C ILE A 821 -20.82 -3.29 -19.99
N ASN A 822 -22.03 -2.78 -20.15
CA ASN A 822 -22.46 -1.53 -19.54
C ASN A 822 -23.19 -1.79 -18.21
N PRO A 823 -23.22 -0.82 -17.29
CA PRO A 823 -24.04 -0.89 -16.09
C PRO A 823 -25.51 -1.16 -16.41
N GLY A 824 -26.15 -1.99 -15.59
CA GLY A 824 -27.54 -2.42 -15.79
C GLY A 824 -27.73 -3.55 -16.81
N GLU A 825 -26.67 -3.98 -17.52
CA GLU A 825 -26.71 -5.13 -18.42
C GLU A 825 -26.42 -6.44 -17.66
N GLY A 826 -27.35 -7.40 -17.77
CA GLY A 826 -27.13 -8.74 -17.24
C GLY A 826 -26.31 -9.59 -18.21
N ILE A 827 -25.52 -10.51 -17.65
CA ILE A 827 -24.67 -11.44 -18.38
C ILE A 827 -24.69 -12.83 -17.75
N TRP A 828 -24.44 -13.84 -18.57
CA TRP A 828 -24.10 -15.18 -18.12
C TRP A 828 -22.60 -15.40 -18.19
N ILE A 829 -22.00 -15.89 -17.11
CA ILE A 829 -20.59 -16.30 -17.07
C ILE A 829 -20.52 -17.79 -16.77
N ASN A 830 -19.78 -18.53 -17.59
CA ASN A 830 -19.40 -19.91 -17.30
C ASN A 830 -17.94 -19.95 -16.83
N LYS A 831 -17.72 -20.42 -15.61
CA LYS A 831 -16.40 -20.55 -14.98
C LYS A 831 -16.02 -22.02 -14.80
#